data_AF-A0A9X6ZXJ4-F1
#
_entry.id   AF-A0A9X6ZXJ4-F1
#
_cell.length_a   1.000
_cell.length_b   1.000
_cell.length_c   1.000
_cell.angle_alpha   90.00
_cell.angle_beta   90.00
_cell.angle_gamma   90.00
#
_symmetry.space_group_name_H-M   'P 1'
#
loop_
_entity.id
_entity.type
_entity.pdbx_description
1 polymer ?
#
loop_
_entity_poly.entity_id
_entity_poly.type
_entity_poly.pdbx_seq_one_letter_code
_entity_poly.pdbx_strand_id
1 'polypeptide(L)'
;MNQNYNHNEFEIMDTSNMGYQPRYPFAKAPRSELQNMDYKDWMNRCTSEESFSQGTSNSIRDAVIAGSKIAGTIIGAVFPPLKIPALILSNLIPFLWPKEAGPPGTPEAQFTWEQMMNAVEEMVDQKIDTLVKDQAISTLQILQSYIQDYQQALCNLQTDPNNEKYKEDVRREFNDAEDQAKAAIIQFRNVKYAGLLLADYAQAANLHLLLLRDVVQFGESWGFSALEVQQYYSNESLVGNPGMKQLLATYTDHCVRWYNEGLQNRYETGNWNTFNDFRRNMTLMILDIVAIWPTYDPILYTVPTKSQLTRTVYTPFIQGSLSIKPLTISVIENNVPAPPDLFRWLREIAFYAEGPVAPGSRVLSGQIQRYQYTLRDLLYEEAKGELVEQVGTLVVPHPTSEDDVWSLLMNYSKINYVPYPIMAGLNYLDFHLTKTVDQRITFLPDHVSRNETFGLPCGPNPANDCDPCAPCTVLPNVSDPCNDRSLYSHRFSYMGTYPAQYTYPGGQESDNESVCYGWTHVSADANNLIDAERITQIPAVKAYQTNGKVIKGPGSTGGDVVQLVSDTGQDLQKLRIRMKGQAQKGYQLRIRYASSVFYQSLTADRYVNIDGSWTTAGGSNFQLRPTYSGESLNYNSFGYATLFTSLYPTPYEDWEIVLTSNSIPPIIIDKIEFIPIEGSVEEFEANQALEKARKAVNTLFTGDAKNALKLNITDYAVDQAANLAECVSEEFHAQEKMILLDQVKFAKRLSHARNLLNHGDFESSDWSGENGWKTSPHVHVAADHPIFKGRYLHMPGATSSPFSSHVYPTYIYQKVDESKLKSYTRYLVRGFVGNSKDLELLVERYGKDVHVELDVPNDIQYSLPMNECGGFDRCRPVFYQARSSHACTCKDTASMHTDCQCKDKVNRTSADGYTNVLTGSMVYTNEFHAHKSCGCKNNDMYQSGTHPHKSCGCKDPHVFTYHIDTGCVDQEENVGLFFALKIASENGVANIDNLEIIEAQPLTGEALARVKKREQKWKQEMEQKRLQTEKAVQAAQGAIQPLFTNAQYNRLQFETL
;
A
#
# COMPACT_ATOMS: atom_id res chain seq x y z
N MET A 1 -77.08 -16.08 49.40
CA MET A 1 -77.39 -14.66 49.13
C MET A 1 -76.24 -14.12 48.29
N ASN A 2 -76.38 -13.54 47.11
CA ASN A 2 -77.39 -13.45 46.05
C ASN A 2 -76.72 -12.51 45.03
N GLN A 3 -76.63 -12.66 43.71
CA GLN A 3 -76.85 -13.68 42.66
C GLN A 3 -76.25 -12.99 41.40
N ASN A 4 -75.55 -13.58 40.42
CA ASN A 4 -75.08 -14.93 40.09
C ASN A 4 -73.90 -14.74 39.10
N TYR A 5 -72.70 -15.28 39.34
CA TYR A 5 -72.12 -16.54 38.80
C TYR A 5 -71.97 -16.55 37.26
N ASN A 6 -70.93 -17.05 36.60
CA ASN A 6 -69.77 -17.93 36.87
C ASN A 6 -68.83 -17.73 35.64
N HIS A 7 -67.51 -17.58 35.77
CA HIS A 7 -66.47 -18.62 35.68
C HIS A 7 -66.26 -19.32 34.33
N ASN A 8 -64.95 -19.57 34.08
CA ASN A 8 -64.30 -20.45 33.10
C ASN A 8 -64.07 -19.90 31.70
N GLU A 9 -63.03 -20.27 30.95
CA GLU A 9 -61.66 -20.79 31.13
C GLU A 9 -61.18 -20.98 29.66
N PHE A 10 -59.89 -20.81 29.39
CA PHE A 10 -59.05 -21.41 28.32
C PHE A 10 -59.62 -21.94 26.97
N GLU A 11 -58.75 -21.82 25.95
CA GLU A 11 -58.69 -22.53 24.65
C GLU A 11 -59.50 -21.96 23.46
N ILE A 12 -59.07 -21.99 22.18
CA ILE A 12 -57.83 -22.31 21.44
C ILE A 12 -58.04 -21.75 20.00
N MET A 13 -56.96 -21.21 19.42
CA MET A 13 -56.56 -21.07 18.00
C MET A 13 -57.50 -20.59 16.86
N ASP A 14 -57.02 -19.50 16.24
CA ASP A 14 -56.63 -19.37 14.82
C ASP A 14 -57.70 -19.46 13.71
N THR A 15 -57.92 -18.33 13.02
CA THR A 15 -57.59 -18.10 11.60
C THR A 15 -58.46 -17.02 10.96
N SER A 16 -57.78 -16.15 10.20
CA SER A 16 -58.22 -15.58 8.92
C SER A 16 -59.28 -14.46 8.86
N ASN A 17 -58.83 -13.33 8.31
CA ASN A 17 -59.51 -12.44 7.37
C ASN A 17 -60.96 -12.00 7.68
N MET A 18 -61.11 -10.81 8.25
CA MET A 18 -62.22 -9.92 7.90
C MET A 18 -61.72 -8.47 7.75
N GLY A 19 -61.81 -7.96 6.52
CA GLY A 19 -61.57 -6.56 6.19
C GLY A 19 -62.65 -5.65 6.79
N TYR A 20 -62.23 -4.57 7.42
CA TYR A 20 -63.12 -3.48 7.80
C TYR A 20 -63.24 -2.48 6.64
N GLN A 21 -64.45 -2.35 6.09
CA GLN A 21 -64.85 -1.18 5.32
C GLN A 21 -65.02 0.05 6.24
N PRO A 22 -64.69 1.28 5.81
CA PRO A 22 -64.84 2.49 6.61
C PRO A 22 -66.29 2.99 6.67
N ARG A 23 -66.64 3.54 7.83
CA ARG A 23 -67.99 3.96 8.25
C ARG A 23 -68.42 5.37 7.78
N TYR A 24 -67.90 5.87 6.65
CA TYR A 24 -68.26 7.21 6.12
C TYR A 24 -68.18 7.26 4.58
N PRO A 25 -69.26 7.62 3.84
CA PRO A 25 -69.30 7.52 2.37
C PRO A 25 -68.51 8.58 1.59
N PHE A 26 -67.89 9.58 2.24
CA PHE A 26 -67.18 10.69 1.58
C PHE A 26 -65.84 11.11 2.21
N ALA A 27 -65.28 10.30 3.12
CA ALA A 27 -63.91 10.50 3.59
C ALA A 27 -62.97 9.62 2.77
N LYS A 28 -62.06 10.21 1.97
CA LYS A 28 -60.94 9.46 1.40
C LYS A 28 -60.03 9.01 2.55
N ALA A 29 -59.60 7.75 2.52
CA ALA A 29 -58.63 7.22 3.47
C ALA A 29 -57.31 7.99 3.35
N PRO A 30 -56.64 8.38 4.45
CA PRO A 30 -55.29 8.91 4.38
C PRO A 30 -54.39 7.82 3.77
N ARG A 31 -53.63 8.18 2.73
CA ARG A 31 -52.72 7.34 1.91
C ARG A 31 -53.20 6.86 0.53
N SER A 32 -54.45 7.09 0.11
CA SER A 32 -54.84 6.76 -1.29
C SER A 32 -54.20 7.68 -2.34
N GLU A 33 -53.63 8.82 -1.92
CA GLU A 33 -52.97 9.79 -2.79
C GLU A 33 -51.50 9.44 -3.08
N LEU A 34 -50.91 8.46 -2.38
CA LEU A 34 -49.51 8.05 -2.54
C LEU A 34 -49.28 6.98 -3.61
N GLN A 35 -50.35 6.34 -4.11
CA GLN A 35 -50.23 5.22 -5.05
C GLN A 35 -50.04 5.64 -6.51
N ASN A 36 -50.25 6.92 -6.85
CA ASN A 36 -50.20 7.44 -8.22
C ASN A 36 -49.31 8.70 -8.36
N MET A 37 -48.34 8.91 -7.46
CA MET A 37 -47.44 10.06 -7.53
C MET A 37 -46.17 9.74 -8.33
N ASP A 38 -45.84 10.61 -9.28
CA ASP A 38 -44.56 10.62 -10.01
C ASP A 38 -43.42 11.07 -9.05
N TYR A 39 -42.23 10.50 -9.21
CA TYR A 39 -41.03 10.80 -8.43
C TYR A 39 -40.68 12.30 -8.43
N LYS A 40 -40.92 12.99 -9.56
CA LYS A 40 -40.77 14.44 -9.64
C LYS A 40 -41.69 15.17 -8.66
N ASP A 41 -42.94 14.74 -8.52
CA ASP A 41 -43.90 15.31 -7.57
C ASP A 41 -43.57 14.91 -6.12
N TRP A 42 -42.93 13.77 -5.90
CA TRP A 42 -42.47 13.32 -4.57
C TRP A 42 -41.23 14.09 -4.08
N MET A 43 -40.22 14.28 -4.93
CA MET A 43 -39.04 15.12 -4.65
C MET A 43 -39.44 16.59 -4.48
N ASN A 44 -40.39 17.07 -5.29
CA ASN A 44 -40.90 18.44 -5.18
C ASN A 44 -41.84 18.65 -3.96
N ARG A 45 -42.55 17.63 -3.45
CA ARG A 45 -43.49 17.80 -2.32
C ARG A 45 -42.84 18.02 -0.95
N CYS A 46 -41.54 17.79 -0.80
CA CYS A 46 -40.81 18.20 0.41
C CYS A 46 -40.58 19.73 0.50
N THR A 47 -41.21 20.52 -0.37
CA THR A 47 -41.17 21.99 -0.34
C THR A 47 -42.37 22.63 0.37
N SER A 48 -43.41 21.87 0.74
CA SER A 48 -44.65 22.43 1.29
C SER A 48 -44.82 22.16 2.79
N GLU A 49 -43.94 22.72 3.60
CA GLU A 49 -44.23 23.30 4.92
C GLU A 49 -43.04 24.22 5.24
N GLU A 50 -43.33 25.52 5.32
CA GLU A 50 -42.38 26.66 5.33
C GLU A 50 -41.01 26.38 5.98
N SER A 51 -40.04 25.98 5.16
CA SER A 51 -38.62 25.89 5.53
C SER A 51 -37.80 26.52 4.41
N PHE A 52 -37.74 27.85 4.43
CA PHE A 52 -36.86 28.64 3.56
C PHE A 52 -35.39 28.44 3.96
N SER A 53 -34.74 27.38 3.47
CA SER A 53 -33.30 27.38 3.24
C SER A 53 -33.05 27.90 1.82
N GLN A 54 -33.08 29.22 1.63
CA GLN A 54 -32.54 29.82 0.41
C GLN A 54 -31.03 29.56 0.39
N GLY A 55 -30.56 28.73 -0.55
CA GLY A 55 -29.13 28.59 -0.84
C GLY A 55 -28.74 27.47 -1.80
N THR A 56 -29.38 26.31 -1.74
CA THR A 56 -29.08 25.16 -2.61
C THR A 56 -30.20 24.93 -3.61
N SER A 57 -29.87 24.85 -4.90
CA SER A 57 -30.81 24.30 -5.88
C SER A 57 -31.18 22.85 -5.56
N ASN A 58 -32.26 22.39 -6.19
CA ASN A 58 -32.68 21.00 -6.13
C ASN A 58 -31.54 20.05 -6.59
N SER A 59 -30.74 20.43 -7.59
CA SER A 59 -29.67 19.55 -8.11
C SER A 59 -28.51 19.35 -7.14
N ILE A 60 -28.04 20.41 -6.47
CA ILE A 60 -26.95 20.28 -5.49
C ILE A 60 -27.38 19.35 -4.34
N ARG A 61 -28.59 19.57 -3.82
CA ARG A 61 -29.15 18.76 -2.74
C ARG A 61 -29.24 17.29 -3.15
N ASP A 62 -29.83 17.00 -4.31
CA ASP A 62 -30.07 15.63 -4.76
C ASP A 62 -28.74 14.86 -5.00
N ALA A 63 -27.75 15.53 -5.62
CA ALA A 63 -26.44 14.95 -5.86
C ALA A 63 -25.67 14.65 -4.56
N VAL A 64 -25.71 15.56 -3.58
CA VAL A 64 -25.06 15.38 -2.27
C VAL A 64 -25.71 14.25 -1.47
N ILE A 65 -27.04 14.14 -1.51
CA ILE A 65 -27.78 13.01 -0.92
C ILE A 65 -27.35 11.68 -1.55
N ALA A 66 -27.31 11.62 -2.89
CA ALA A 66 -26.93 10.41 -3.61
C ALA A 66 -25.48 9.99 -3.27
N GLY A 67 -24.53 10.92 -3.34
CA GLY A 67 -23.12 10.68 -2.99
C GLY A 67 -22.94 10.18 -1.55
N SER A 68 -23.59 10.85 -0.59
CA SER A 68 -23.52 10.47 0.83
C SER A 68 -24.08 9.07 1.08
N LYS A 69 -25.17 8.69 0.41
CA LYS A 69 -25.77 7.35 0.53
C LYS A 69 -24.93 6.27 -0.12
N ILE A 70 -24.35 6.55 -1.29
CA ILE A 70 -23.45 5.61 -1.97
C ILE A 70 -22.24 5.31 -1.08
N ALA A 71 -21.56 6.35 -0.58
CA ALA A 71 -20.43 6.18 0.34
C ALA A 71 -20.85 5.45 1.63
N GLY A 72 -21.95 5.88 2.25
CA GLY A 72 -22.49 5.25 3.46
C GLY A 72 -22.83 3.76 3.26
N THR A 73 -23.38 3.38 2.10
CA THR A 73 -23.76 1.99 1.79
C THR A 73 -22.53 1.10 1.73
N ILE A 74 -21.45 1.56 1.08
CA ILE A 74 -20.23 0.77 0.94
C ILE A 74 -19.47 0.68 2.27
N ILE A 75 -19.45 1.76 3.07
CA ILE A 75 -18.84 1.74 4.42
C ILE A 75 -19.63 0.81 5.36
N GLY A 76 -20.96 0.96 5.36
CA GLY A 76 -21.87 0.27 6.26
C GLY A 76 -22.06 -1.20 5.91
N ALA A 77 -21.71 -1.61 4.69
CA ALA A 77 -21.89 -2.97 4.26
C ALA A 77 -21.07 -3.95 5.12
N VAL A 78 -21.79 -4.67 5.96
CA VAL A 78 -21.40 -5.98 6.48
C VAL A 78 -21.68 -6.94 5.34
N PHE A 79 -20.86 -6.92 4.30
CA PHE A 79 -20.88 -8.05 3.38
C PHE A 79 -20.44 -9.24 4.24
N PRO A 80 -21.10 -10.40 4.28
CA PRO A 80 -20.43 -11.63 4.67
C PRO A 80 -19.21 -11.84 3.72
N PRO A 81 -18.29 -12.78 3.98
CA PRO A 81 -17.29 -13.21 2.99
C PRO A 81 -18.02 -13.86 1.81
N LEU A 82 -18.71 -13.04 0.99
CA LEU A 82 -19.73 -13.52 0.08
C LEU A 82 -19.06 -13.90 -1.23
N LYS A 83 -19.30 -15.16 -1.56
CA LYS A 83 -19.11 -15.73 -2.88
C LYS A 83 -20.24 -15.32 -3.85
N ILE A 84 -20.82 -14.12 -3.69
CA ILE A 84 -21.97 -13.65 -4.48
C ILE A 84 -21.52 -12.45 -5.34
N PRO A 85 -21.39 -12.65 -6.67
CA PRO A 85 -21.14 -11.57 -7.63
C PRO A 85 -22.20 -10.44 -7.59
N ALA A 86 -21.81 -9.22 -7.97
CA ALA A 86 -22.68 -8.05 -8.12
C ALA A 86 -23.48 -7.60 -6.89
N LEU A 87 -23.21 -8.13 -5.69
CA LEU A 87 -23.92 -7.73 -4.47
C LEU A 87 -23.73 -6.25 -4.15
N ILE A 88 -22.48 -5.77 -4.19
CA ILE A 88 -22.20 -4.36 -3.90
C ILE A 88 -22.92 -3.49 -4.94
N LEU A 89 -22.80 -3.84 -6.21
CA LEU A 89 -23.44 -3.15 -7.33
C LEU A 89 -24.96 -3.05 -7.14
N SER A 90 -25.60 -4.14 -6.72
CA SER A 90 -27.05 -4.22 -6.55
C SER A 90 -27.57 -3.31 -5.44
N ASN A 91 -26.77 -3.08 -4.39
CA ASN A 91 -27.07 -2.12 -3.33
C ASN A 91 -26.87 -0.66 -3.76
N LEU A 92 -26.13 -0.39 -4.84
CA LEU A 92 -25.87 0.96 -5.34
C LEU A 92 -26.85 1.41 -6.43
N ILE A 93 -27.39 0.46 -7.20
CA ILE A 93 -28.32 0.76 -8.31
C ILE A 93 -29.50 1.64 -7.89
N PRO A 94 -30.17 1.45 -6.74
CA PRO A 94 -31.28 2.32 -6.36
C PRO A 94 -30.91 3.81 -6.20
N PHE A 95 -29.63 4.11 -5.95
CA PHE A 95 -29.15 5.49 -5.82
C PHE A 95 -28.72 6.06 -7.18
N LEU A 96 -28.07 5.26 -8.02
CA LEU A 96 -27.59 5.68 -9.35
C LEU A 96 -28.72 5.75 -10.39
N TRP A 97 -29.67 4.82 -10.31
CA TRP A 97 -30.82 4.67 -11.19
C TRP A 97 -32.09 4.34 -10.38
N PRO A 98 -32.67 5.34 -9.69
CA PRO A 98 -33.91 5.13 -8.94
C PRO A 98 -35.03 4.69 -9.89
N LYS A 99 -35.76 3.62 -9.53
CA LYS A 99 -36.81 3.02 -10.37
C LYS A 99 -37.94 4.00 -10.67
N GLU A 100 -38.15 4.94 -9.77
CA GLU A 100 -39.22 5.93 -9.84
C GLU A 100 -38.90 7.05 -10.83
N ALA A 101 -37.62 7.23 -11.22
CA ALA A 101 -37.23 8.26 -12.18
C ALA A 101 -37.63 7.90 -13.62
N GLY A 102 -37.70 6.62 -13.97
CA GLY A 102 -38.14 6.16 -15.28
C GLY A 102 -37.75 4.72 -15.59
N PRO A 103 -38.26 4.14 -16.69
CA PRO A 103 -37.85 2.82 -17.15
C PRO A 103 -36.35 2.77 -17.45
N PRO A 104 -35.65 1.65 -17.19
CA PRO A 104 -34.24 1.52 -17.53
C PRO A 104 -33.93 1.79 -19.00
N GLY A 105 -32.77 2.38 -19.27
CA GLY A 105 -32.31 2.73 -20.62
C GLY A 105 -32.93 4.00 -21.19
N THR A 106 -33.78 4.72 -20.45
CA THR A 106 -34.37 6.00 -20.90
C THR A 106 -33.60 7.22 -20.33
N PRO A 107 -33.76 8.42 -20.92
CA PRO A 107 -33.18 9.65 -20.36
C PRO A 107 -33.66 9.94 -18.94
N GLU A 108 -34.92 9.66 -18.65
CA GLU A 108 -35.53 9.96 -17.35
C GLU A 108 -34.90 9.10 -16.23
N ALA A 109 -34.55 7.84 -16.53
CA ALA A 109 -33.83 6.98 -15.58
C ALA A 109 -32.44 7.50 -15.20
N GLN A 110 -31.83 8.39 -16.01
CA GLN A 110 -30.50 8.96 -15.73
C GLN A 110 -30.56 10.17 -14.77
N PHE A 111 -31.66 10.34 -14.04
CA PHE A 111 -31.92 11.49 -13.17
C PHE A 111 -30.74 11.82 -12.23
N THR A 112 -30.22 10.84 -11.48
CA THR A 112 -29.15 11.08 -10.50
C THR A 112 -27.88 11.61 -11.17
N TRP A 113 -27.52 11.03 -12.33
CA TRP A 113 -26.39 11.49 -13.13
C TRP A 113 -26.59 12.93 -13.61
N GLU A 114 -27.79 13.25 -14.10
CA GLU A 114 -28.08 14.62 -14.50
C GLU A 114 -27.99 15.61 -13.33
N GLN A 115 -28.45 15.21 -12.13
CA GLN A 115 -28.32 16.04 -10.92
C GLN A 115 -26.86 16.27 -10.54
N MET A 116 -25.99 15.26 -10.67
CA MET A 116 -24.55 15.40 -10.43
C MET A 116 -23.91 16.41 -11.39
N MET A 117 -24.18 16.31 -12.70
CA MET A 117 -23.70 17.28 -13.68
C MET A 117 -24.18 18.70 -13.36
N ASN A 118 -25.49 18.85 -13.11
CA ASN A 118 -26.11 20.15 -12.81
C ASN A 118 -25.57 20.76 -11.51
N ALA A 119 -25.33 19.94 -10.48
CA ALA A 119 -24.78 20.38 -9.21
C ALA A 119 -23.39 21.00 -9.37
N VAL A 120 -22.51 20.36 -10.14
CA VAL A 120 -21.17 20.90 -10.36
C VAL A 120 -21.20 22.14 -11.24
N GLU A 121 -21.99 22.16 -12.32
CA GLU A 121 -22.21 23.35 -13.16
C GLU A 121 -22.61 24.58 -12.33
N GLU A 122 -23.53 24.40 -11.38
CA GLU A 122 -24.00 25.46 -10.51
C GLU A 122 -22.95 25.91 -9.49
N MET A 123 -22.27 24.97 -8.83
CA MET A 123 -21.24 25.31 -7.84
C MET A 123 -20.07 26.08 -8.47
N VAL A 124 -19.79 25.83 -9.75
CA VAL A 124 -18.67 26.45 -10.45
C VAL A 124 -19.08 27.61 -11.37
N ASP A 125 -20.37 27.85 -11.57
CA ASP A 125 -20.95 28.82 -12.51
C ASP A 125 -20.41 28.65 -13.94
N GLN A 126 -20.42 27.42 -14.44
CA GLN A 126 -20.02 27.07 -15.81
C GLN A 126 -20.97 26.03 -16.39
N LYS A 127 -21.07 25.99 -17.72
CA LYS A 127 -21.95 25.06 -18.44
C LYS A 127 -21.18 24.07 -19.31
N ILE A 128 -21.62 22.82 -19.25
CA ILE A 128 -21.27 21.77 -20.17
C ILE A 128 -22.04 22.03 -21.47
N ASP A 129 -21.36 21.86 -22.59
CA ASP A 129 -22.01 21.98 -23.90
C ASP A 129 -23.15 20.94 -24.03
N THR A 130 -24.30 21.37 -24.55
CA THR A 130 -25.50 20.53 -24.64
C THR A 130 -25.23 19.21 -25.36
N LEU A 131 -24.43 19.22 -26.44
CA LEU A 131 -24.10 17.99 -27.16
C LEU A 131 -23.28 17.02 -26.30
N VAL A 132 -22.36 17.55 -25.48
CA VAL A 132 -21.55 16.73 -24.58
C VAL A 132 -22.40 16.13 -23.46
N LYS A 133 -23.35 16.91 -22.94
CA LYS A 133 -24.32 16.43 -21.93
C LYS A 133 -25.22 15.34 -22.52
N ASP A 134 -25.77 15.54 -23.72
CA ASP A 134 -26.61 14.55 -24.40
C ASP A 134 -25.85 13.25 -24.68
N GLN A 135 -24.58 13.34 -25.11
CA GLN A 135 -23.71 12.19 -25.30
C GLN A 135 -23.39 11.46 -23.99
N ALA A 136 -23.17 12.20 -22.91
CA ALA A 136 -22.98 11.64 -21.57
C ALA A 136 -24.21 10.86 -21.10
N ILE A 137 -25.40 11.44 -21.21
CA ILE A 137 -26.66 10.77 -20.85
C ILE A 137 -26.90 9.53 -21.72
N SER A 138 -26.67 9.61 -23.03
CA SER A 138 -26.80 8.46 -23.93
C SER A 138 -25.83 7.33 -23.56
N THR A 139 -24.59 7.66 -23.19
CA THR A 139 -23.61 6.66 -22.74
C THR A 139 -24.07 5.97 -21.45
N LEU A 140 -24.68 6.72 -20.53
CA LEU A 140 -25.19 6.17 -19.26
C LEU A 140 -26.43 5.28 -19.43
N GLN A 141 -27.32 5.61 -20.37
CA GLN A 141 -28.45 4.73 -20.74
C GLN A 141 -27.95 3.36 -21.21
N ILE A 142 -26.94 3.38 -22.08
CA ILE A 142 -26.32 2.16 -22.60
C ILE A 142 -25.68 1.39 -21.45
N LEU A 143 -24.87 2.04 -20.61
CA LEU A 143 -24.25 1.41 -19.45
C LEU A 143 -25.27 0.77 -18.50
N GLN A 144 -26.38 1.46 -18.21
CA GLN A 144 -27.45 0.93 -17.36
C GLN A 144 -28.02 -0.37 -17.95
N SER A 145 -28.26 -0.42 -19.26
CA SER A 145 -28.77 -1.61 -19.94
C SER A 145 -27.83 -2.80 -19.76
N TYR A 146 -26.53 -2.62 -20.04
CA TYR A 146 -25.56 -3.72 -19.94
C TYR A 146 -25.31 -4.18 -18.51
N ILE A 147 -25.38 -3.27 -17.51
CA ILE A 147 -25.33 -3.67 -16.11
C ILE A 147 -26.53 -4.56 -15.75
N GLN A 148 -27.71 -4.29 -16.29
CA GLN A 148 -28.88 -5.14 -16.07
C GLN A 148 -28.75 -6.49 -16.74
N ASP A 149 -28.22 -6.54 -17.97
CA ASP A 149 -27.96 -7.80 -18.66
C ASP A 149 -26.94 -8.65 -17.89
N TYR A 150 -25.87 -8.03 -17.36
CA TYR A 150 -24.91 -8.69 -16.48
C TYR A 150 -25.56 -9.24 -15.20
N GLN A 151 -26.38 -8.44 -14.51
CA GLN A 151 -27.11 -8.91 -13.33
C GLN A 151 -28.04 -10.09 -13.66
N GLN A 152 -28.77 -10.02 -14.77
CA GLN A 152 -29.66 -11.10 -15.20
C GLN A 152 -28.88 -12.38 -15.53
N ALA A 153 -27.72 -12.26 -16.19
CA ALA A 153 -26.85 -13.41 -16.48
C ALA A 153 -26.34 -14.08 -15.19
N LEU A 154 -25.94 -13.28 -14.20
CA LEU A 154 -25.55 -13.78 -12.88
C LEU A 154 -26.71 -14.50 -12.19
N CYS A 155 -27.92 -13.95 -12.23
CA CYS A 155 -29.10 -14.59 -11.65
C CYS A 155 -29.44 -15.92 -12.33
N ASN A 156 -29.29 -16.00 -13.66
CA ASN A 156 -29.44 -17.25 -14.38
C ASN A 156 -28.39 -18.28 -13.91
N LEU A 157 -27.12 -17.87 -13.82
CA LEU A 157 -26.04 -18.74 -13.34
C LEU A 157 -26.27 -19.22 -11.90
N GLN A 158 -26.84 -18.39 -11.02
CA GLN A 158 -27.17 -18.81 -9.65
C GLN A 158 -28.19 -19.98 -9.61
N THR A 159 -29.10 -20.07 -10.60
CA THR A 159 -30.06 -21.18 -10.67
C THR A 159 -29.42 -22.51 -11.05
N ASP A 160 -28.34 -22.49 -11.83
CA ASP A 160 -27.55 -23.66 -12.22
C ASP A 160 -26.07 -23.29 -12.40
N PRO A 161 -25.27 -23.30 -11.30
CA PRO A 161 -23.87 -22.83 -11.32
C PRO A 161 -22.93 -23.62 -12.22
N ASN A 162 -23.30 -24.82 -12.63
CA ASN A 162 -22.49 -25.68 -13.49
C ASN A 162 -22.87 -25.59 -14.97
N ASN A 163 -23.87 -24.78 -15.32
CA ASN A 163 -24.32 -24.63 -16.68
C ASN A 163 -23.31 -23.85 -17.54
N GLU A 164 -22.66 -24.51 -18.48
CA GLU A 164 -21.66 -23.86 -19.35
C GLU A 164 -22.26 -22.75 -20.22
N LYS A 165 -23.55 -22.81 -20.56
CA LYS A 165 -24.21 -21.74 -21.31
C LYS A 165 -24.38 -20.49 -20.46
N TYR A 166 -24.82 -20.64 -19.20
CA TYR A 166 -24.93 -19.50 -18.28
C TYR A 166 -23.56 -18.91 -17.93
N LYS A 167 -22.52 -19.74 -17.80
CA LYS A 167 -21.14 -19.24 -17.65
C LYS A 167 -20.70 -18.43 -18.87
N GLU A 168 -20.95 -18.93 -20.08
CA GLU A 168 -20.67 -18.17 -21.32
C GLU A 168 -21.42 -16.84 -21.37
N ASP A 169 -22.70 -16.84 -21.01
CA ASP A 169 -23.51 -15.63 -20.99
C ASP A 169 -22.97 -14.63 -19.95
N VAL A 170 -22.61 -15.05 -18.74
CA VAL A 170 -21.97 -14.17 -17.74
C VAL A 170 -20.68 -13.56 -18.27
N ARG A 171 -19.79 -14.34 -18.93
CA ARG A 171 -18.55 -13.78 -19.50
C ARG A 171 -18.82 -12.73 -20.58
N ARG A 172 -19.83 -12.96 -21.44
CA ARG A 172 -20.23 -12.00 -22.48
C ARG A 172 -20.80 -10.72 -21.86
N GLU A 173 -21.82 -10.83 -21.02
CA GLU A 173 -22.48 -9.67 -20.44
C GLU A 173 -21.54 -8.88 -19.51
N PHE A 174 -20.61 -9.56 -18.82
CA PHE A 174 -19.53 -8.90 -18.08
C PHE A 174 -18.64 -8.05 -19.00
N ASN A 175 -18.15 -8.62 -20.11
CA ASN A 175 -17.29 -7.90 -21.05
C ASN A 175 -18.01 -6.69 -21.63
N ASP A 176 -19.29 -6.84 -21.99
CA ASP A 176 -20.08 -5.75 -22.54
C ASP A 176 -20.29 -4.62 -21.50
N ALA A 177 -20.64 -4.97 -20.25
CA ALA A 177 -20.77 -3.99 -19.16
C ALA A 177 -19.44 -3.28 -18.85
N GLU A 178 -18.32 -4.01 -18.85
CA GLU A 178 -16.99 -3.47 -18.58
C GLU A 178 -16.52 -2.53 -19.71
N ASP A 179 -16.76 -2.88 -20.98
CA ASP A 179 -16.45 -2.01 -22.12
C ASP A 179 -17.28 -0.73 -22.11
N GLN A 180 -18.57 -0.80 -21.73
CA GLN A 180 -19.39 0.40 -21.59
C GLN A 180 -19.01 1.25 -20.38
N ALA A 181 -18.57 0.64 -19.27
CA ALA A 181 -18.04 1.38 -18.14
C ALA A 181 -16.78 2.17 -18.53
N LYS A 182 -15.91 1.59 -19.35
CA LYS A 182 -14.78 2.32 -19.96
C LYS A 182 -15.25 3.46 -20.85
N ALA A 183 -16.26 3.24 -21.70
CA ALA A 183 -16.80 4.28 -22.57
C ALA A 183 -17.32 5.48 -21.76
N ALA A 184 -18.05 5.23 -20.66
CA ALA A 184 -18.50 6.26 -19.72
C ALA A 184 -17.33 7.04 -19.12
N ILE A 185 -16.29 6.34 -18.64
CA ILE A 185 -15.06 6.97 -18.12
C ILE A 185 -14.38 7.85 -19.17
N ILE A 186 -14.35 7.41 -20.44
CA ILE A 186 -13.78 8.18 -21.55
C ILE A 186 -14.61 9.44 -21.82
N GLN A 187 -15.93 9.35 -21.72
CA GLN A 187 -16.82 10.49 -21.90
C GLN A 187 -16.64 11.52 -20.77
N PHE A 188 -16.56 11.07 -19.52
CA PHE A 188 -16.45 11.97 -18.36
C PHE A 188 -15.06 12.56 -18.15
N ARG A 189 -14.01 11.95 -18.71
CA ARG A 189 -12.64 12.52 -18.70
C ARG A 189 -12.39 13.57 -19.79
N ASN A 190 -13.43 14.09 -20.45
CA ASN A 190 -13.27 15.11 -21.48
C ASN A 190 -12.44 16.28 -20.93
N VAL A 191 -11.26 16.53 -21.52
CA VAL A 191 -10.26 17.46 -20.96
C VAL A 191 -10.83 18.86 -20.71
N LYS A 192 -11.80 19.31 -21.51
CA LYS A 192 -12.44 20.62 -21.35
C LYS A 192 -13.44 20.66 -20.18
N TYR A 193 -14.07 19.52 -19.86
CA TYR A 193 -15.18 19.43 -18.91
C TYR A 193 -14.91 18.49 -17.74
N ALA A 194 -13.68 17.97 -17.58
CA ALA A 194 -13.34 16.96 -16.58
C ALA A 194 -13.63 17.44 -15.14
N GLY A 195 -13.41 18.73 -14.85
CA GLY A 195 -13.82 19.32 -13.57
C GLY A 195 -15.34 19.38 -13.37
N LEU A 196 -16.12 19.60 -14.44
CA LEU A 196 -17.59 19.68 -14.40
C LEU A 196 -18.25 18.30 -14.31
N LEU A 197 -17.65 17.29 -14.94
CA LEU A 197 -18.13 15.91 -14.96
C LEU A 197 -17.51 15.05 -13.85
N LEU A 198 -16.89 15.67 -12.84
CA LEU A 198 -16.07 14.93 -11.89
C LEU A 198 -16.88 14.00 -10.97
N ALA A 199 -18.09 14.41 -10.57
CA ALA A 199 -18.98 13.56 -9.77
C ALA A 199 -19.43 12.33 -10.58
N ASP A 200 -19.84 12.52 -11.83
CA ASP A 200 -20.17 11.44 -12.77
C ASP A 200 -18.97 10.52 -13.04
N TYR A 201 -17.79 11.10 -13.26
CA TYR A 201 -16.55 10.34 -13.42
C TYR A 201 -16.31 9.43 -12.20
N ALA A 202 -16.44 9.97 -10.98
CA ALA A 202 -16.22 9.19 -9.77
C ALA A 202 -17.23 8.04 -9.64
N GLN A 203 -18.51 8.26 -9.93
CA GLN A 203 -19.51 7.19 -9.86
C GLN A 203 -19.35 6.14 -10.98
N ALA A 204 -18.98 6.54 -12.19
CA ALA A 204 -18.65 5.60 -13.27
C ALA A 204 -17.38 4.79 -12.95
N ALA A 205 -16.38 5.43 -12.34
CA ALA A 205 -15.14 4.77 -11.91
C ALA A 205 -15.46 3.76 -10.80
N ASN A 206 -16.33 4.13 -9.87
CA ASN A 206 -16.82 3.25 -8.81
C ASN A 206 -17.47 1.98 -9.39
N LEU A 207 -18.37 2.13 -10.37
CA LEU A 207 -19.00 1.00 -11.07
C LEU A 207 -17.97 0.12 -11.78
N HIS A 208 -17.05 0.72 -12.52
CA HIS A 208 -16.03 -0.02 -13.26
C HIS A 208 -15.11 -0.82 -12.32
N LEU A 209 -14.66 -0.21 -11.21
CA LEU A 209 -13.84 -0.90 -10.23
C LEU A 209 -14.57 -2.06 -9.54
N LEU A 210 -15.90 -1.94 -9.33
CA LEU A 210 -16.72 -3.04 -8.79
C LEU A 210 -16.89 -4.20 -9.78
N LEU A 211 -17.07 -3.91 -11.07
CA LEU A 211 -17.05 -4.94 -12.12
C LEU A 211 -15.71 -5.67 -12.14
N LEU A 212 -14.59 -4.92 -12.12
CA LEU A 212 -13.25 -5.50 -12.09
C LEU A 212 -13.01 -6.34 -10.83
N ARG A 213 -13.51 -5.91 -9.68
CA ARG A 213 -13.47 -6.70 -8.44
C ARG A 213 -14.17 -8.05 -8.64
N ASP A 214 -15.35 -8.06 -9.24
CA ASP A 214 -16.12 -9.29 -9.43
C ASP A 214 -15.39 -10.28 -10.35
N VAL A 215 -14.87 -9.85 -11.51
CA VAL A 215 -14.12 -10.77 -12.40
C VAL A 215 -12.83 -11.26 -11.78
N VAL A 216 -12.15 -10.45 -10.94
CA VAL A 216 -10.95 -10.90 -10.23
C VAL A 216 -11.30 -11.98 -9.19
N GLN A 217 -12.45 -11.85 -8.53
CA GLN A 217 -12.87 -12.78 -7.48
C GLN A 217 -13.52 -14.06 -8.05
N PHE A 218 -14.24 -13.96 -9.17
CA PHE A 218 -15.11 -15.03 -9.66
C PHE A 218 -14.84 -15.46 -11.11
N GLY A 219 -14.01 -14.74 -11.86
CA GLY A 219 -13.84 -14.93 -13.30
C GLY A 219 -13.46 -16.36 -13.71
N GLU A 220 -12.59 -17.02 -12.95
CA GLU A 220 -12.23 -18.42 -13.22
C GLU A 220 -13.43 -19.37 -13.06
N SER A 221 -14.30 -19.13 -12.06
CA SER A 221 -15.52 -19.92 -11.87
C SER A 221 -16.53 -19.71 -13.00
N TRP A 222 -16.51 -18.52 -13.62
CA TRP A 222 -17.28 -18.22 -14.81
C TRP A 222 -16.63 -18.74 -16.10
N GLY A 223 -15.42 -19.31 -16.04
CA GLY A 223 -14.72 -19.89 -17.20
C GLY A 223 -13.74 -18.96 -17.92
N PHE A 224 -13.37 -17.81 -17.36
CA PHE A 224 -12.19 -17.07 -17.82
C PHE A 224 -10.92 -17.86 -17.49
N SER A 225 -9.87 -17.70 -18.31
CA SER A 225 -8.55 -18.24 -17.99
C SER A 225 -7.89 -17.45 -16.85
N ALA A 226 -7.02 -18.12 -16.09
CA ALA A 226 -6.22 -17.45 -15.04
C ALA A 226 -5.39 -16.28 -15.58
N LEU A 227 -4.97 -16.32 -16.86
CA LEU A 227 -4.27 -15.22 -17.50
C LEU A 227 -5.17 -14.00 -17.71
N GLU A 228 -6.41 -14.19 -18.18
CA GLU A 228 -7.37 -13.10 -18.36
C GLU A 228 -7.72 -12.45 -17.02
N VAL A 229 -8.01 -13.27 -16.00
CA VAL A 229 -8.29 -12.79 -14.64
C VAL A 229 -7.10 -12.00 -14.08
N GLN A 230 -5.87 -12.50 -14.27
CA GLN A 230 -4.66 -11.79 -13.86
C GLN A 230 -4.47 -10.47 -14.61
N GLN A 231 -4.86 -10.39 -15.90
CA GLN A 231 -4.80 -9.15 -16.69
C GLN A 231 -5.85 -8.13 -16.20
N TYR A 232 -7.08 -8.57 -15.89
CA TYR A 232 -8.08 -7.71 -15.24
C TYR A 232 -7.61 -7.21 -13.88
N TYR A 233 -6.88 -8.01 -13.12
CA TYR A 233 -6.31 -7.57 -11.85
C TYR A 233 -5.15 -6.59 -12.02
N SER A 234 -4.16 -6.96 -12.84
CA SER A 234 -2.92 -6.19 -13.03
C SER A 234 -2.32 -6.46 -14.41
N ASN A 235 -2.41 -5.45 -15.27
CA ASN A 235 -1.78 -5.47 -16.59
C ASN A 235 -0.89 -4.23 -16.77
N GLU A 236 0.42 -4.44 -16.67
CA GLU A 236 1.46 -3.42 -16.89
C GLU A 236 2.04 -3.48 -18.32
N SER A 237 1.50 -4.34 -19.18
CA SER A 237 1.93 -4.48 -20.56
C SER A 237 1.71 -3.18 -21.35
N LEU A 238 2.62 -2.89 -22.28
CA LEU A 238 2.42 -1.84 -23.29
C LEU A 238 1.29 -2.16 -24.28
N VAL A 239 0.80 -3.40 -24.27
CA VAL A 239 -0.29 -3.90 -25.11
C VAL A 239 -1.46 -4.33 -24.20
N GLY A 240 -2.65 -3.79 -24.46
CA GLY A 240 -3.86 -4.04 -23.67
C GLY A 240 -4.24 -2.89 -22.74
N ASN A 241 -5.40 -2.99 -22.09
CA ASN A 241 -5.86 -1.99 -21.12
C ASN A 241 -5.24 -2.24 -19.73
N PRO A 242 -5.06 -1.20 -18.92
CA PRO A 242 -4.58 -1.35 -17.54
C PRO A 242 -5.57 -2.18 -16.71
N GLY A 243 -5.05 -3.00 -15.80
CA GLY A 243 -5.85 -3.75 -14.85
C GLY A 243 -6.33 -2.89 -13.68
N MET A 244 -7.16 -3.47 -12.81
CA MET A 244 -7.73 -2.85 -11.62
C MET A 244 -6.70 -2.13 -10.76
N LYS A 245 -5.52 -2.72 -10.52
CA LYS A 245 -4.45 -2.10 -9.73
C LYS A 245 -3.99 -0.76 -10.29
N GLN A 246 -3.79 -0.69 -11.60
CA GLN A 246 -3.36 0.53 -12.29
C GLN A 246 -4.51 1.56 -12.37
N LEU A 247 -5.75 1.07 -12.52
CA LEU A 247 -6.94 1.92 -12.57
C LEU A 247 -7.28 2.54 -11.21
N LEU A 248 -7.07 1.83 -10.09
CA LEU A 248 -7.22 2.40 -8.75
C LEU A 248 -6.37 3.66 -8.58
N ALA A 249 -5.11 3.61 -9.01
CA ALA A 249 -4.22 4.77 -8.99
C ALA A 249 -4.72 5.87 -9.94
N THR A 250 -5.01 5.51 -11.19
CA THR A 250 -5.42 6.45 -12.24
C THR A 250 -6.70 7.21 -11.86
N TYR A 251 -7.72 6.50 -11.38
CA TYR A 251 -9.01 7.08 -11.04
C TYR A 251 -8.92 7.93 -9.78
N THR A 252 -8.20 7.45 -8.76
CA THR A 252 -8.00 8.21 -7.51
C THR A 252 -7.29 9.52 -7.80
N ASP A 253 -6.17 9.47 -8.53
CA ASP A 253 -5.36 10.66 -8.80
C ASP A 253 -6.09 11.65 -9.72
N HIS A 254 -6.91 11.15 -10.66
CA HIS A 254 -7.79 12.01 -11.47
C HIS A 254 -8.78 12.77 -10.57
N CYS A 255 -9.45 12.07 -9.65
CA CYS A 255 -10.43 12.70 -8.77
C CYS A 255 -9.80 13.74 -7.85
N VAL A 256 -8.70 13.39 -7.19
CA VAL A 256 -7.99 14.29 -6.28
C VAL A 256 -7.44 15.51 -7.04
N ARG A 257 -6.89 15.33 -8.25
CA ARG A 257 -6.36 16.43 -9.06
C ARG A 257 -7.46 17.44 -9.39
N TRP A 258 -8.56 17.00 -10.00
CA TRP A 258 -9.61 17.92 -10.45
C TRP A 258 -10.42 18.51 -9.30
N TYR A 259 -10.56 17.77 -8.19
CA TYR A 259 -11.07 18.33 -6.94
C TYR A 259 -10.19 19.49 -6.45
N ASN A 260 -8.87 19.30 -6.37
CA ASN A 260 -7.96 20.34 -5.90
C ASN A 260 -7.92 21.54 -6.84
N GLU A 261 -7.95 21.33 -8.15
CA GLU A 261 -8.02 22.41 -9.14
C GLU A 261 -9.33 23.21 -9.02
N GLY A 262 -10.48 22.52 -8.93
CA GLY A 262 -11.78 23.16 -8.70
C GLY A 262 -11.82 23.94 -7.38
N LEU A 263 -11.28 23.35 -6.32
CA LEU A 263 -11.22 23.95 -4.99
C LEU A 263 -10.35 25.22 -4.97
N GLN A 264 -9.19 25.18 -5.62
CA GLN A 264 -8.29 26.33 -5.76
C GLN A 264 -8.96 27.46 -6.54
N ASN A 265 -9.64 27.14 -7.65
CA ASN A 265 -10.40 28.13 -8.42
C ASN A 265 -11.51 28.79 -7.58
N ARG A 266 -12.18 28.01 -6.70
CA ARG A 266 -13.17 28.59 -5.78
C ARG A 266 -12.53 29.45 -4.70
N TYR A 267 -11.35 29.10 -4.21
CA TYR A 267 -10.61 29.92 -3.25
C TYR A 267 -10.28 31.31 -3.82
N GLU A 268 -9.92 31.36 -5.11
CA GLU A 268 -9.58 32.60 -5.83
C GLU A 268 -10.77 33.54 -6.02
N THR A 269 -12.01 33.07 -5.86
CA THR A 269 -13.20 33.95 -5.85
C THR A 269 -13.25 34.88 -4.65
N GLY A 270 -12.50 34.58 -3.59
CA GLY A 270 -12.47 35.35 -2.34
C GLY A 270 -13.69 35.15 -1.44
N ASN A 271 -14.68 34.34 -1.84
CA ASN A 271 -15.85 33.99 -1.03
C ASN A 271 -15.63 32.63 -0.33
N TRP A 272 -15.51 32.66 1.00
CA TRP A 272 -15.29 31.43 1.78
C TRP A 272 -16.46 30.44 1.69
N ASN A 273 -17.72 30.90 1.62
CA ASN A 273 -18.87 30.00 1.52
C ASN A 273 -18.89 29.29 0.17
N THR A 274 -18.60 29.98 -0.93
CA THR A 274 -18.45 29.34 -2.25
C THR A 274 -17.34 28.28 -2.26
N PHE A 275 -16.20 28.60 -1.65
CA PHE A 275 -15.10 27.66 -1.47
C PHE A 275 -15.46 26.45 -0.60
N ASN A 276 -16.10 26.71 0.55
CA ASN A 276 -16.44 25.68 1.52
C ASN A 276 -17.60 24.79 1.06
N ASP A 277 -18.59 25.33 0.35
CA ASP A 277 -19.69 24.57 -0.22
C ASP A 277 -19.18 23.60 -1.29
N PHE A 278 -18.29 24.06 -2.18
CA PHE A 278 -17.60 23.17 -3.12
C PHE A 278 -16.79 22.09 -2.37
N ARG A 279 -16.01 22.47 -1.35
CA ARG A 279 -15.26 21.53 -0.49
C ARG A 279 -16.16 20.46 0.10
N ARG A 280 -17.24 20.86 0.78
CA ARG A 280 -18.17 19.95 1.47
C ARG A 280 -18.87 19.04 0.46
N ASN A 281 -19.50 19.62 -0.56
CA ASN A 281 -20.34 18.88 -1.48
C ASN A 281 -19.51 17.90 -2.32
N MET A 282 -18.34 18.32 -2.83
CA MET A 282 -17.46 17.43 -3.59
C MET A 282 -16.78 16.38 -2.70
N THR A 283 -16.57 16.65 -1.40
CA THR A 283 -16.13 15.61 -0.46
C THR A 283 -17.18 14.50 -0.36
N LEU A 284 -18.45 14.87 -0.16
CA LEU A 284 -19.56 13.92 -0.01
C LEU A 284 -19.89 13.16 -1.31
N MET A 285 -19.73 13.80 -2.47
CA MET A 285 -20.02 13.18 -3.78
C MET A 285 -18.87 12.34 -4.34
N ILE A 286 -17.61 12.66 -3.97
CA ILE A 286 -16.41 12.11 -4.62
C ILE A 286 -15.39 11.59 -3.60
N LEU A 287 -14.86 12.43 -2.72
CA LEU A 287 -13.69 12.03 -1.91
C LEU A 287 -14.00 10.93 -0.90
N ASP A 288 -15.21 10.92 -0.34
CA ASP A 288 -15.64 9.89 0.60
C ASP A 288 -15.65 8.50 -0.07
N ILE A 289 -16.08 8.40 -1.33
CA ILE A 289 -16.06 7.13 -2.08
C ILE A 289 -14.64 6.76 -2.55
N VAL A 290 -13.86 7.75 -3.02
CA VAL A 290 -12.47 7.56 -3.45
C VAL A 290 -11.60 7.01 -2.32
N ALA A 291 -11.84 7.44 -1.08
CA ALA A 291 -11.11 6.95 0.10
C ALA A 291 -11.35 5.45 0.39
N ILE A 292 -12.44 4.87 -0.14
CA ILE A 292 -12.84 3.48 0.10
C ILE A 292 -12.37 2.55 -1.02
N TRP A 293 -12.17 3.05 -2.24
CA TRP A 293 -11.72 2.26 -3.40
C TRP A 293 -10.54 1.30 -3.15
N PRO A 294 -9.51 1.61 -2.33
CA PRO A 294 -8.47 0.63 -2.02
C PRO A 294 -9.01 -0.70 -1.48
N THR A 295 -10.14 -0.68 -0.76
CA THR A 295 -10.80 -1.88 -0.21
C THR A 295 -11.43 -2.78 -1.27
N TYR A 296 -11.52 -2.33 -2.52
CA TYR A 296 -12.05 -3.14 -3.61
C TYR A 296 -11.06 -4.19 -4.10
N ASP A 297 -9.75 -4.04 -3.85
CA ASP A 297 -8.74 -5.04 -4.23
C ASP A 297 -9.02 -6.37 -3.47
N PRO A 298 -9.58 -7.40 -4.14
CA PRO A 298 -10.04 -8.61 -3.46
C PRO A 298 -8.88 -9.51 -3.02
N ILE A 299 -7.66 -9.24 -3.47
CA ILE A 299 -6.44 -9.95 -3.05
C ILE A 299 -5.87 -9.32 -1.78
N LEU A 300 -5.95 -7.99 -1.62
CA LEU A 300 -5.54 -7.31 -0.39
C LEU A 300 -6.62 -7.34 0.70
N TYR A 301 -7.89 -7.37 0.32
CA TYR A 301 -9.05 -7.36 1.21
C TYR A 301 -9.94 -8.58 0.92
N THR A 302 -9.47 -9.73 1.39
CA THR A 302 -10.09 -11.05 1.15
C THR A 302 -11.40 -11.26 1.94
N VAL A 303 -11.57 -10.49 3.02
CA VAL A 303 -12.78 -10.47 3.84
C VAL A 303 -13.28 -9.01 3.94
N PRO A 304 -14.56 -8.81 4.31
CA PRO A 304 -15.18 -7.50 4.36
C PRO A 304 -14.41 -6.55 5.27
N THR A 305 -14.44 -5.26 4.96
CA THR A 305 -13.60 -4.26 5.65
C THR A 305 -14.47 -3.25 6.37
N LYS A 306 -14.16 -2.99 7.65
CA LYS A 306 -14.73 -1.91 8.45
C LYS A 306 -13.84 -0.67 8.33
N SER A 307 -14.27 0.26 7.49
CA SER A 307 -13.56 1.51 7.21
C SER A 307 -14.15 2.70 7.99
N GLN A 308 -13.34 3.71 8.24
CA GLN A 308 -13.75 4.92 8.97
C GLN A 308 -13.34 6.19 8.22
N LEU A 309 -14.28 7.13 8.09
CA LEU A 309 -14.02 8.48 7.56
C LEU A 309 -13.86 9.44 8.73
N THR A 310 -12.69 10.05 8.86
CA THR A 310 -12.33 10.93 9.99
C THR A 310 -12.30 12.41 9.64
N ARG A 311 -12.47 12.76 8.36
CA ARG A 311 -12.55 14.16 7.91
C ARG A 311 -13.71 14.93 8.56
N THR A 312 -13.47 16.21 8.78
CA THR A 312 -14.52 17.16 9.21
C THR A 312 -14.99 17.97 8.01
N VAL A 313 -16.31 18.05 7.82
CA VAL A 313 -16.95 18.94 6.83
C VAL A 313 -17.65 20.08 7.55
N TYR A 314 -17.74 21.25 6.92
CA TYR A 314 -18.23 22.47 7.56
C TYR A 314 -19.48 23.01 6.85
N THR A 315 -20.47 23.45 7.62
CA THR A 315 -21.64 24.18 7.10
C THR A 315 -21.25 25.63 6.76
N PRO A 316 -22.10 26.39 6.03
CA PRO A 316 -21.81 27.78 5.69
C PRO A 316 -21.44 28.65 6.91
N PHE A 317 -20.51 29.57 6.69
CA PHE A 317 -20.12 30.60 7.64
C PHE A 317 -21.15 31.73 7.64
N ILE A 318 -21.48 32.20 8.84
CA ILE A 318 -22.42 33.29 9.08
C ILE A 318 -21.66 34.39 9.82
N GLN A 319 -21.67 35.59 9.25
CA GLN A 319 -20.90 36.73 9.75
C GLN A 319 -21.72 37.52 10.79
N GLY A 320 -21.10 37.94 11.88
CA GLY A 320 -21.70 38.86 12.85
C GLY A 320 -21.93 40.28 12.31
N SER A 321 -23.01 40.93 12.74
CA SER A 321 -23.51 42.21 12.18
C SER A 321 -22.70 43.44 12.56
N LEU A 322 -21.81 43.35 13.54
CA LEU A 322 -21.01 44.52 13.96
C LEU A 322 -19.84 44.84 13.01
N SER A 323 -19.61 44.00 12.00
CA SER A 323 -18.62 44.25 10.95
C SER A 323 -19.30 44.50 9.60
N ILE A 324 -19.33 45.77 9.15
CA ILE A 324 -19.83 46.14 7.80
C ILE A 324 -18.86 45.67 6.69
N LYS A 325 -17.60 45.34 7.05
CA LYS A 325 -16.60 44.88 6.09
C LYS A 325 -16.60 43.34 6.02
N PRO A 326 -16.72 42.75 4.82
CA PRO A 326 -16.57 41.31 4.66
C PRO A 326 -15.18 40.83 5.11
N LEU A 327 -15.14 39.75 5.88
CA LEU A 327 -13.86 39.10 6.22
C LEU A 327 -13.25 38.46 4.96
N THR A 328 -11.92 38.52 4.84
CA THR A 328 -11.23 37.85 3.74
C THR A 328 -11.27 36.34 3.93
N ILE A 329 -11.32 35.60 2.83
CA ILE A 329 -11.30 34.13 2.85
C ILE A 329 -10.13 33.57 3.67
N SER A 330 -8.96 34.19 3.61
CA SER A 330 -7.77 33.79 4.38
C SER A 330 -7.93 33.94 5.89
N VAL A 331 -8.66 34.98 6.35
CA VAL A 331 -8.93 35.18 7.77
C VAL A 331 -9.89 34.10 8.26
N ILE A 332 -10.94 33.81 7.50
CA ILE A 332 -11.91 32.77 7.84
C ILE A 332 -11.23 31.39 7.85
N GLU A 333 -10.55 31.00 6.77
CA GLU A 333 -9.95 29.67 6.62
C GLU A 333 -8.87 29.37 7.67
N ASN A 334 -8.11 30.38 8.14
CA ASN A 334 -7.05 30.18 9.12
C ASN A 334 -7.54 30.18 10.59
N ASN A 335 -8.73 30.73 10.89
CA ASN A 335 -9.17 30.95 12.27
C ASN A 335 -10.50 30.26 12.63
N VAL A 336 -11.38 30.05 11.65
CA VAL A 336 -12.72 29.51 11.89
C VAL A 336 -12.71 27.98 11.91
N PRO A 337 -12.33 27.26 10.82
CA PRO A 337 -12.18 25.81 10.85
C PRO A 337 -11.15 25.33 11.88
N ALA A 338 -11.29 24.09 12.34
CA ALA A 338 -10.26 23.45 13.16
C ALA A 338 -9.02 23.13 12.30
N PRO A 339 -7.80 23.37 12.81
CA PRO A 339 -6.57 22.94 12.13
C PRO A 339 -6.44 21.40 12.15
N PRO A 340 -5.58 20.80 11.30
CA PRO A 340 -5.29 19.37 11.34
C PRO A 340 -4.79 18.95 12.74
N ASP A 341 -5.48 17.99 13.34
CA ASP A 341 -5.20 17.45 14.67
C ASP A 341 -5.66 15.98 14.73
N LEU A 342 -5.30 15.28 15.80
CA LEU A 342 -5.88 13.97 16.10
C LEU A 342 -7.39 14.07 16.22
N PHE A 343 -8.08 12.98 15.89
CA PHE A 343 -9.53 12.90 15.95
C PHE A 343 -10.01 13.12 17.39
N ARG A 344 -10.89 14.11 17.55
CA ARG A 344 -11.38 14.58 18.83
C ARG A 344 -12.89 14.53 18.91
N TRP A 345 -13.39 14.19 20.10
CA TRP A 345 -14.81 14.13 20.43
C TRP A 345 -15.19 15.37 21.22
N LEU A 346 -16.18 16.12 20.74
CA LEU A 346 -16.75 17.24 21.48
C LEU A 346 -17.49 16.71 22.71
N ARG A 347 -17.18 17.25 23.88
CA ARG A 347 -17.82 16.86 25.15
C ARG A 347 -18.61 17.98 25.79
N GLU A 348 -18.17 19.22 25.61
CA GLU A 348 -18.83 20.37 26.19
C GLU A 348 -18.60 21.61 25.34
N ILE A 349 -19.60 22.49 25.27
CA ILE A 349 -19.41 23.89 24.89
C ILE A 349 -20.05 24.75 25.97
N ALA A 350 -19.22 25.48 26.74
CA ALA A 350 -19.70 26.54 27.62
C ALA A 350 -19.75 27.86 26.83
N PHE A 351 -20.93 28.48 26.80
CA PHE A 351 -21.19 29.70 26.05
C PHE A 351 -21.12 30.91 26.96
N TYR A 352 -20.43 31.95 26.50
CA TYR A 352 -20.28 33.22 27.18
C TYR A 352 -20.89 34.33 26.36
N ALA A 353 -21.56 35.25 27.05
CA ALA A 353 -22.16 36.42 26.44
C ALA A 353 -21.82 37.68 27.24
N GLU A 354 -21.85 38.82 26.57
CA GLU A 354 -21.70 40.16 27.16
C GLU A 354 -23.05 40.90 27.16
N GLY A 355 -23.31 41.80 28.13
CA GLY A 355 -24.49 42.66 28.12
C GLY A 355 -24.38 43.97 28.92
N PRO A 356 -25.28 44.97 28.71
CA PRO A 356 -26.24 45.12 27.60
C PRO A 356 -25.87 46.23 26.58
N VAL A 357 -26.20 46.03 25.30
CA VAL A 357 -26.45 47.14 24.34
C VAL A 357 -27.84 47.78 24.62
N ALA A 358 -28.78 47.03 25.22
CA ALA A 358 -30.10 47.46 25.75
C ALA A 358 -30.60 46.52 26.87
N PRO A 359 -31.51 46.93 27.80
CA PRO A 359 -31.91 46.12 28.95
C PRO A 359 -32.47 44.74 28.54
N GLY A 360 -31.77 43.67 28.91
CA GLY A 360 -32.17 42.28 28.63
C GLY A 360 -31.49 41.61 27.43
N SER A 361 -30.69 42.33 26.64
CA SER A 361 -29.97 41.79 25.47
C SER A 361 -28.57 41.27 25.84
N ARG A 362 -28.23 40.03 25.43
CA ARG A 362 -26.89 39.44 25.55
C ARG A 362 -26.36 38.97 24.19
N VAL A 363 -25.10 39.28 23.89
CA VAL A 363 -24.44 38.93 22.62
C VAL A 363 -23.39 37.86 22.87
N LEU A 364 -23.28 36.85 22.00
CA LEU A 364 -22.25 35.82 22.08
C LEU A 364 -20.85 36.48 22.06
N SER A 365 -20.15 36.42 23.19
CA SER A 365 -18.83 37.04 23.38
C SER A 365 -17.72 36.00 23.35
N GLY A 366 -18.01 34.75 23.70
CA GLY A 366 -16.97 33.72 23.81
C GLY A 366 -17.52 32.32 24.01
N GLN A 367 -16.62 31.35 23.92
CA GLN A 367 -16.93 29.95 24.20
C GLN A 367 -15.70 29.21 24.74
N ILE A 368 -15.95 28.19 25.55
CA ILE A 368 -14.95 27.18 25.91
C ILE A 368 -15.46 25.83 25.39
N GLN A 369 -14.73 25.23 24.46
CA GLN A 369 -15.02 23.89 23.97
C GLN A 369 -14.11 22.88 24.66
N ARG A 370 -14.69 21.80 25.20
CA ARG A 370 -13.92 20.69 25.79
C ARG A 370 -13.97 19.47 24.88
N TYR A 371 -12.79 18.90 24.64
CA TYR A 371 -12.59 17.77 23.76
C TYR A 371 -12.00 16.58 24.50
N GLN A 372 -12.28 15.41 23.96
CA GLN A 372 -11.72 14.14 24.39
C GLN A 372 -11.07 13.46 23.19
N TYR A 373 -9.81 13.05 23.30
CA TYR A 373 -9.26 12.12 22.31
C TYR A 373 -9.82 10.71 22.52
N THR A 374 -9.88 9.92 21.45
CA THR A 374 -10.51 8.58 21.48
C THR A 374 -9.96 7.71 22.62
N LEU A 375 -10.84 7.26 23.52
CA LEU A 375 -10.52 6.42 24.70
C LEU A 375 -9.47 7.00 25.67
N ARG A 376 -9.37 8.33 25.75
CA ARG A 376 -8.57 9.03 26.77
C ARG A 376 -9.50 9.74 27.74
N ASP A 377 -9.30 9.56 29.04
CA ASP A 377 -10.20 10.16 30.05
C ASP A 377 -9.96 11.66 30.23
N LEU A 378 -8.77 12.15 29.90
CA LEU A 378 -8.40 13.55 30.05
C LEU A 378 -9.08 14.42 28.98
N LEU A 379 -9.85 15.40 29.43
CA LEU A 379 -10.35 16.48 28.59
C LEU A 379 -9.29 17.57 28.43
N TYR A 380 -9.28 18.20 27.26
CA TYR A 380 -8.58 19.47 27.05
C TYR A 380 -9.58 20.51 26.57
N GLU A 381 -9.27 21.79 26.80
CA GLU A 381 -10.15 22.89 26.43
C GLU A 381 -9.52 23.82 25.40
N GLU A 382 -10.37 24.38 24.56
CA GLU A 382 -10.06 25.47 23.64
C GLU A 382 -11.02 26.63 23.94
N ALA A 383 -10.48 27.74 24.42
CA ALA A 383 -11.22 28.98 24.61
C ALA A 383 -11.12 29.86 23.36
N LYS A 384 -12.24 30.45 22.94
CA LYS A 384 -12.31 31.44 21.85
C LYS A 384 -13.17 32.63 22.26
N GLY A 385 -12.73 33.84 21.89
CA GLY A 385 -13.41 35.09 22.23
C GLY A 385 -13.23 35.50 23.69
N GLU A 386 -14.11 36.39 24.14
CA GLU A 386 -14.12 36.97 25.48
C GLU A 386 -15.09 36.24 26.42
N LEU A 387 -14.57 35.79 27.55
CA LEU A 387 -15.29 34.99 28.53
C LEU A 387 -15.94 35.89 29.60
N VAL A 388 -17.03 36.57 29.23
CA VAL A 388 -17.70 37.58 30.07
C VAL A 388 -18.68 36.96 31.07
N GLU A 389 -19.90 36.60 30.64
CA GLU A 389 -20.91 35.93 31.47
C GLU A 389 -21.29 34.58 30.85
N GLN A 390 -21.13 33.48 31.59
CA GLN A 390 -21.57 32.17 31.09
C GLN A 390 -23.11 32.11 31.06
N VAL A 391 -23.69 31.86 29.88
CA VAL A 391 -25.14 31.85 29.66
C VAL A 391 -25.75 30.46 29.53
N GLY A 392 -24.93 29.46 29.23
CA GLY A 392 -25.37 28.08 29.12
C GLY A 392 -24.25 27.15 28.72
N THR A 393 -24.51 25.86 28.81
CA THR A 393 -23.54 24.81 28.47
C THR A 393 -24.24 23.71 27.69
N LEU A 394 -23.71 23.38 26.52
CA LEU A 394 -24.00 22.12 25.84
C LEU A 394 -23.14 21.03 26.49
N VAL A 395 -23.76 19.94 26.94
CA VAL A 395 -23.04 18.76 27.42
C VAL A 395 -23.33 17.60 26.48
N VAL A 396 -22.28 17.07 25.85
CA VAL A 396 -22.35 15.86 25.02
C VAL A 396 -21.92 14.66 25.88
N PRO A 397 -22.75 13.62 26.00
CA PRO A 397 -22.40 12.41 26.73
C PRO A 397 -21.12 11.73 26.22
N HIS A 398 -20.66 10.72 26.95
CA HIS A 398 -19.43 10.01 26.57
C HIS A 398 -19.58 9.37 25.19
N PRO A 399 -18.57 9.40 24.30
CA PRO A 399 -18.69 8.86 22.94
C PRO A 399 -19.24 7.41 22.89
N THR A 400 -18.88 6.59 23.88
CA THR A 400 -19.37 5.20 24.01
C THR A 400 -20.88 5.07 24.24
N SER A 401 -21.56 6.13 24.70
CA SER A 401 -23.02 6.10 24.83
C SER A 401 -23.73 6.32 23.50
N GLU A 402 -23.01 6.72 22.44
CA GLU A 402 -23.54 7.04 21.10
C GLU A 402 -24.73 8.00 21.15
N ASP A 403 -24.63 8.97 22.06
CA ASP A 403 -25.61 10.03 22.23
C ASP A 403 -25.07 11.30 21.58
N ASP A 404 -25.14 11.31 20.27
CA ASP A 404 -24.54 12.32 19.41
C ASP A 404 -25.51 13.49 19.20
N VAL A 405 -24.95 14.69 19.01
CA VAL A 405 -25.72 15.80 18.47
C VAL A 405 -25.79 15.61 16.95
N TRP A 406 -26.97 15.25 16.43
CA TRP A 406 -27.17 14.88 15.03
C TRP A 406 -27.75 16.02 14.19
N SER A 407 -28.35 17.02 14.84
CA SER A 407 -28.94 18.21 14.20
C SER A 407 -28.90 19.40 15.15
N LEU A 408 -28.80 20.60 14.59
CA LEU A 408 -28.72 21.87 15.32
C LEU A 408 -29.71 22.88 14.72
N LEU A 409 -30.64 23.38 15.53
CA LEU A 409 -31.52 24.48 15.14
C LEU A 409 -30.98 25.79 15.69
N MET A 410 -30.76 26.77 14.82
CA MET A 410 -30.38 28.12 15.22
C MET A 410 -31.52 29.10 14.95
N ASN A 411 -31.91 29.86 15.97
CA ASN A 411 -32.85 30.97 15.82
C ASN A 411 -32.08 32.29 15.87
N TYR A 412 -32.05 33.01 14.76
CA TYR A 412 -31.27 34.24 14.64
C TYR A 412 -31.91 35.23 13.66
N SER A 413 -31.53 36.50 13.78
CA SER A 413 -31.92 37.54 12.83
C SER A 413 -30.96 37.52 11.64
N LYS A 414 -31.47 37.08 10.48
CA LYS A 414 -30.70 36.92 9.23
C LYS A 414 -30.91 38.12 8.31
N ILE A 415 -29.81 38.79 7.95
CA ILE A 415 -29.76 39.77 6.87
C ILE A 415 -28.98 39.15 5.72
N ASN A 416 -29.62 38.95 4.57
CA ASN A 416 -28.94 38.48 3.37
C ASN A 416 -28.07 39.62 2.83
N TYR A 417 -26.78 39.58 3.10
CA TYR A 417 -25.77 40.49 2.56
C TYR A 417 -24.77 39.70 1.71
N VAL A 418 -24.09 40.38 0.78
CA VAL A 418 -23.08 39.75 -0.08
C VAL A 418 -21.71 40.21 0.42
N PRO A 419 -20.74 39.30 0.67
CA PRO A 419 -20.73 37.89 0.26
C PRO A 419 -21.26 36.87 1.28
N TYR A 420 -21.59 37.28 2.51
CA TYR A 420 -21.99 36.37 3.60
C TYR A 420 -23.32 36.76 4.25
N PRO A 421 -24.16 35.79 4.67
CA PRO A 421 -25.31 36.10 5.50
C PRO A 421 -24.83 36.74 6.81
N ILE A 422 -25.49 37.84 7.18
CA ILE A 422 -25.20 38.58 8.40
C ILE A 422 -26.18 38.17 9.49
N MET A 423 -25.64 37.85 10.66
CA MET A 423 -26.36 37.62 11.91
C MET A 423 -26.41 38.92 12.70
N ALA A 424 -27.59 39.53 12.78
CA ALA A 424 -27.84 40.74 13.58
C ALA A 424 -28.17 40.46 15.05
N GLY A 425 -28.47 39.21 15.37
CA GLY A 425 -28.63 38.75 16.75
C GLY A 425 -28.95 37.27 16.78
N LEU A 426 -28.40 36.58 17.78
CA LEU A 426 -28.61 35.16 18.04
C LEU A 426 -29.58 35.00 19.20
N ASN A 427 -30.73 34.35 19.01
CA ASN A 427 -31.73 34.18 20.07
C ASN A 427 -31.47 32.94 20.89
N TYR A 428 -31.38 31.79 20.23
CA TYR A 428 -31.07 30.52 20.87
C TYR A 428 -30.49 29.50 19.88
N LEU A 429 -29.85 28.48 20.43
CA LEU A 429 -29.36 27.28 19.76
C LEU A 429 -30.03 26.06 20.40
N ASP A 430 -30.72 25.23 19.61
CA ASP A 430 -31.23 23.93 20.05
C ASP A 430 -30.38 22.81 19.46
N PHE A 431 -29.73 22.06 20.33
CA PHE A 431 -28.96 20.89 19.99
C PHE A 431 -29.84 19.65 20.14
N HIS A 432 -30.06 18.93 19.04
CA HIS A 432 -30.87 17.71 19.04
C HIS A 432 -29.97 16.50 19.29
N LEU A 433 -30.23 15.77 20.37
CA LEU A 433 -29.45 14.60 20.78
C LEU A 433 -30.13 13.29 20.33
N THR A 434 -29.35 12.23 20.09
CA THR A 434 -29.90 10.96 19.58
C THR A 434 -30.56 10.11 20.67
N LYS A 435 -30.16 10.23 21.94
CA LYS A 435 -30.71 9.42 23.03
C LYS A 435 -31.28 10.28 24.16
N THR A 436 -30.55 11.29 24.62
CA THR A 436 -31.04 12.18 25.68
C THR A 436 -31.92 13.31 25.14
N VAL A 437 -32.45 14.11 26.06
CA VAL A 437 -33.30 15.26 25.75
C VAL A 437 -32.49 16.37 25.08
N ASP A 438 -33.12 17.02 24.10
CA ASP A 438 -32.53 18.14 23.38
C ASP A 438 -32.17 19.29 24.35
N GLN A 439 -31.08 20.00 24.04
CA GLN A 439 -30.53 21.05 24.89
C GLN A 439 -30.64 22.41 24.20
N ARG A 440 -31.16 23.42 24.91
CA ARG A 440 -31.31 24.80 24.42
C ARG A 440 -30.35 25.74 25.14
N ILE A 441 -29.62 26.55 24.38
CA ILE A 441 -28.80 27.66 24.87
C ILE A 441 -29.45 28.98 24.44
N THR A 442 -29.71 29.87 25.38
CA THR A 442 -30.51 31.09 25.16
C THR A 442 -29.71 32.35 25.44
N PHE A 443 -29.75 33.31 24.51
CA PHE A 443 -28.99 34.57 24.55
C PHE A 443 -29.89 35.83 24.66
N LEU A 444 -31.17 35.76 24.22
CA LEU A 444 -32.22 36.80 24.32
C LEU A 444 -31.97 38.19 23.64
N PRO A 445 -31.92 38.29 22.31
CA PRO A 445 -32.24 39.50 21.55
C PRO A 445 -33.71 39.53 21.09
N ASP A 446 -34.37 40.68 21.21
CA ASP A 446 -35.77 40.94 20.84
C ASP A 446 -35.89 41.35 19.36
N HIS A 447 -35.35 40.52 18.45
CA HIS A 447 -35.30 40.78 17.01
C HIS A 447 -36.24 39.89 16.20
N VAL A 448 -36.68 40.37 15.04
CA VAL A 448 -37.34 39.52 14.03
C VAL A 448 -36.35 38.45 13.58
N SER A 449 -36.65 37.19 13.87
CA SER A 449 -35.74 36.06 13.67
C SER A 449 -36.36 34.96 12.79
N ARG A 450 -35.50 34.05 12.34
CA ARG A 450 -35.87 32.84 11.61
C ARG A 450 -35.16 31.63 12.22
N ASN A 451 -35.78 30.47 12.07
CA ASN A 451 -35.18 29.18 12.38
C ASN A 451 -34.42 28.65 11.16
N GLU A 452 -33.19 28.19 11.36
CA GLU A 452 -32.40 27.51 10.35
C GLU A 452 -31.78 26.24 10.97
N THR A 453 -32.04 25.10 10.35
CA THR A 453 -31.51 23.80 10.78
C THR A 453 -30.18 23.54 10.09
N PHE A 454 -29.19 23.11 10.85
CA PHE A 454 -27.86 22.70 10.41
C PHE A 454 -27.67 21.21 10.67
N GLY A 455 -27.14 20.54 9.67
CA GLY A 455 -26.86 19.10 9.68
C GLY A 455 -26.42 18.65 8.29
N LEU A 456 -26.32 17.34 8.12
CA LEU A 456 -25.94 16.70 6.85
C LEU A 456 -27.05 15.74 6.41
N PRO A 457 -27.03 15.27 5.14
CA PRO A 457 -28.02 14.33 4.62
C PRO A 457 -28.18 13.07 5.47
N CYS A 458 -29.35 12.44 5.46
CA CYS A 458 -29.45 11.10 6.06
C CYS A 458 -28.57 10.08 5.32
N GLY A 459 -28.03 9.13 6.08
CA GLY A 459 -27.34 7.95 5.59
C GLY A 459 -28.30 6.91 4.98
N PRO A 460 -27.75 5.78 4.52
CA PRO A 460 -28.56 4.69 3.97
C PRO A 460 -29.38 4.00 5.07
N ASN A 461 -30.48 3.36 4.68
CA ASN A 461 -31.25 2.52 5.60
C ASN A 461 -30.45 1.23 5.90
N PRO A 462 -30.26 0.85 7.18
CA PRO A 462 -29.49 -0.34 7.55
C PRO A 462 -30.12 -1.67 7.11
N ALA A 463 -31.40 -1.67 6.70
CA ALA A 463 -32.14 -2.86 6.24
C ALA A 463 -32.12 -3.07 4.72
N ASN A 464 -31.31 -2.30 3.98
CA ASN A 464 -31.16 -2.44 2.54
C ASN A 464 -30.23 -3.63 2.21
N ASP A 465 -30.74 -4.86 2.37
CA ASP A 465 -30.09 -6.03 1.80
C ASP A 465 -30.71 -6.30 0.42
N CYS A 466 -30.20 -5.61 -0.60
CA CYS A 466 -30.62 -5.85 -1.97
C CYS A 466 -29.93 -7.12 -2.49
N ASP A 467 -30.70 -8.20 -2.60
CA ASP A 467 -30.31 -9.38 -3.37
C ASP A 467 -30.16 -8.98 -4.85
N PRO A 468 -29.03 -9.28 -5.53
CA PRO A 468 -28.86 -9.06 -6.97
C PRO A 468 -30.00 -9.59 -7.83
N CYS A 469 -30.70 -10.63 -7.36
CA CYS A 469 -31.77 -11.32 -8.08
C CYS A 469 -33.17 -10.98 -7.57
N ALA A 470 -33.30 -10.06 -6.60
CA ALA A 470 -34.58 -9.56 -6.13
C ALA A 470 -34.67 -8.02 -6.26
N PRO A 471 -35.85 -7.47 -6.56
CA PRO A 471 -36.00 -6.03 -6.63
C PRO A 471 -35.82 -5.40 -5.23
N CYS A 472 -34.93 -4.41 -5.11
CA CYS A 472 -34.95 -3.50 -3.95
C CYS A 472 -36.32 -2.82 -3.86
N THR A 473 -36.97 -2.88 -2.70
CA THR A 473 -38.33 -2.35 -2.47
C THR A 473 -38.39 -1.12 -1.56
N VAL A 474 -37.27 -0.65 -0.99
CA VAL A 474 -37.26 0.41 0.02
C VAL A 474 -36.77 1.73 -0.57
N LEU A 475 -37.63 2.76 -0.53
CA LEU A 475 -37.28 4.13 -0.88
C LEU A 475 -36.33 4.74 0.17
N PRO A 476 -35.23 5.38 -0.24
CA PRO A 476 -34.27 5.95 0.71
C PRO A 476 -34.71 7.34 1.22
N ASN A 477 -34.45 7.66 2.50
CA ASN A 477 -34.77 8.99 3.07
C ASN A 477 -33.95 10.11 2.41
N VAL A 478 -34.59 11.09 1.75
CA VAL A 478 -33.95 12.19 0.99
C VAL A 478 -33.90 13.53 1.74
N SER A 479 -33.97 13.50 3.07
CA SER A 479 -33.85 14.73 3.87
C SER A 479 -32.40 15.22 3.97
N ASP A 480 -32.24 16.52 3.78
CA ASP A 480 -31.00 17.27 3.95
C ASP A 480 -31.35 18.70 4.41
N PRO A 481 -31.03 19.10 5.66
CA PRO A 481 -30.46 18.27 6.72
C PRO A 481 -31.34 17.06 7.07
N CYS A 482 -30.71 15.99 7.58
CA CYS A 482 -31.42 14.79 7.98
C CYS A 482 -32.56 15.10 8.96
N ASN A 483 -33.72 14.47 8.77
CA ASN A 483 -34.90 14.60 9.63
C ASN A 483 -35.19 13.34 10.46
N ASP A 484 -34.44 12.27 10.24
CA ASP A 484 -34.57 11.00 10.93
C ASP A 484 -33.32 10.72 11.76
N ARG A 485 -33.50 10.84 13.08
CA ARG A 485 -32.48 10.59 14.08
C ARG A 485 -31.84 9.20 14.00
N SER A 486 -32.54 8.19 13.48
CA SER A 486 -31.98 6.84 13.34
C SER A 486 -31.07 6.68 12.12
N LEU A 487 -31.14 7.62 11.18
CA LEU A 487 -30.44 7.58 9.89
C LEU A 487 -29.41 8.70 9.75
N TYR A 488 -29.07 9.43 10.81
CA TYR A 488 -28.07 10.49 10.75
C TYR A 488 -26.71 9.96 10.24
N SER A 489 -26.10 10.68 9.30
CA SER A 489 -24.80 10.29 8.72
C SER A 489 -23.61 11.00 9.36
N HIS A 490 -23.86 12.10 10.08
CA HIS A 490 -22.83 12.92 10.69
C HIS A 490 -23.23 13.41 12.07
N ARG A 491 -22.22 13.59 12.92
CA ARG A 491 -22.36 14.18 14.25
C ARG A 491 -21.67 15.53 14.32
N PHE A 492 -22.28 16.45 15.05
CA PHE A 492 -21.71 17.75 15.35
C PHE A 492 -20.44 17.59 16.19
N SER A 493 -19.37 18.26 15.77
CA SER A 493 -18.01 18.02 16.31
C SER A 493 -17.26 19.28 16.72
N TYR A 494 -17.66 20.44 16.21
CA TYR A 494 -16.90 21.67 16.40
C TYR A 494 -17.74 22.91 16.08
N MET A 495 -17.66 23.94 16.94
CA MET A 495 -18.17 25.27 16.64
C MET A 495 -17.01 26.22 16.38
N GLY A 496 -16.85 26.67 15.14
CA GLY A 496 -15.90 27.72 14.79
C GLY A 496 -16.49 29.09 15.07
N THR A 497 -15.74 29.94 15.79
CA THR A 497 -16.11 31.34 16.03
C THR A 497 -14.99 32.29 15.62
N TYR A 498 -15.36 33.52 15.26
CA TYR A 498 -14.43 34.60 14.97
C TYR A 498 -15.00 35.96 15.41
N PRO A 499 -14.18 36.84 16.03
CA PRO A 499 -14.64 38.14 16.51
C PRO A 499 -15.07 39.06 15.37
N ALA A 500 -16.15 39.80 15.58
CA ALA A 500 -16.56 40.89 14.72
C ALA A 500 -15.60 42.08 14.91
N GLN A 501 -15.02 42.61 13.82
CA GLN A 501 -14.16 43.80 13.89
C GLN A 501 -14.98 45.09 13.99
N TYR A 502 -14.75 45.89 15.04
CA TYR A 502 -15.27 47.25 15.22
C TYR A 502 -14.69 48.23 14.19
N THR A 503 -15.53 49.09 13.60
CA THR A 503 -15.09 50.15 12.66
C THR A 503 -15.29 51.59 13.17
N TYR A 504 -15.77 51.80 14.40
CA TYR A 504 -15.87 53.15 14.99
C TYR A 504 -14.64 53.48 15.86
N PRO A 505 -14.07 54.71 15.76
CA PRO A 505 -12.96 55.10 16.60
C PRO A 505 -13.41 55.23 18.06
N GLY A 506 -13.01 54.27 18.90
CA GLY A 506 -13.20 54.30 20.37
C GLY A 506 -14.02 53.16 21.01
N GLY A 507 -14.50 52.16 20.25
CA GLY A 507 -15.16 50.97 20.80
C GLY A 507 -14.19 49.85 21.19
N GLN A 508 -14.48 49.10 22.25
CA GLN A 508 -13.69 47.90 22.65
C GLN A 508 -13.91 46.73 21.67
N GLU A 509 -12.90 45.87 21.51
CA GLU A 509 -12.84 44.74 20.55
C GLU A 509 -13.63 43.49 20.99
N SER A 510 -14.82 43.62 21.56
CA SER A 510 -15.45 42.53 22.32
C SER A 510 -16.78 42.00 21.76
N ASP A 511 -16.84 41.42 20.56
CA ASP A 511 -18.06 40.73 20.11
C ASP A 511 -17.75 39.53 19.18
N ASN A 512 -18.26 38.33 19.49
CA ASN A 512 -17.85 37.05 18.89
C ASN A 512 -19.02 36.38 18.14
N GLU A 513 -19.61 37.12 17.22
CA GLU A 513 -20.91 36.78 16.60
C GLU A 513 -20.81 35.92 15.33
N SER A 514 -19.62 35.69 14.77
CA SER A 514 -19.50 34.90 13.54
C SER A 514 -19.34 33.41 13.85
N VAL A 515 -20.10 32.55 13.16
CA VAL A 515 -20.18 31.12 13.49
C VAL A 515 -20.08 30.20 12.27
N CYS A 516 -19.59 28.98 12.49
CA CYS A 516 -19.58 27.87 11.54
C CYS A 516 -19.60 26.53 12.31
N TYR A 517 -20.20 25.49 11.74
CA TYR A 517 -20.38 24.19 12.39
C TYR A 517 -19.65 23.07 11.63
N GLY A 518 -18.78 22.36 12.33
CA GLY A 518 -18.02 21.21 11.82
C GLY A 518 -18.65 19.87 12.19
N TRP A 519 -18.64 18.92 11.26
CA TRP A 519 -19.31 17.64 11.37
C TRP A 519 -18.41 16.47 10.97
N THR A 520 -18.41 15.41 11.77
CA THR A 520 -17.65 14.16 11.49
C THR A 520 -18.60 13.03 11.10
N HIS A 521 -18.16 12.17 10.19
CA HIS A 521 -19.00 11.07 9.68
C HIS A 521 -19.19 9.97 10.73
N VAL A 522 -20.37 9.33 10.74
CA VAL A 522 -20.72 8.37 11.79
C VAL A 522 -19.85 7.12 11.85
N SER A 523 -19.21 6.77 10.74
CA SER A 523 -18.30 5.61 10.67
C SER A 523 -17.04 5.73 11.51
N ALA A 524 -16.62 6.94 11.92
CA ALA A 524 -15.59 7.09 12.93
C ALA A 524 -16.14 6.69 14.30
N ASP A 525 -15.89 5.46 14.72
CA ASP A 525 -16.52 4.87 15.92
C ASP A 525 -15.85 5.31 17.23
N ALA A 526 -16.57 5.25 18.35
CA ALA A 526 -16.11 5.72 19.66
C ALA A 526 -14.98 4.89 20.30
N ASN A 527 -14.81 3.63 19.89
CA ASN A 527 -14.09 2.62 20.66
C ASN A 527 -12.90 2.01 19.92
N ASN A 528 -12.65 2.42 18.69
CA ASN A 528 -11.77 1.72 17.75
C ASN A 528 -12.03 0.21 17.77
N LEU A 529 -13.31 -0.19 17.74
CA LEU A 529 -13.70 -1.59 17.96
C LEU A 529 -13.17 -2.47 16.83
N ILE A 530 -12.29 -3.41 17.20
CA ILE A 530 -11.77 -4.43 16.29
C ILE A 530 -12.85 -5.49 16.08
N ASP A 531 -13.13 -5.77 14.82
CA ASP A 531 -14.10 -6.79 14.39
C ASP A 531 -13.47 -8.20 14.43
N ALA A 532 -14.29 -9.23 14.69
CA ALA A 532 -13.83 -10.62 14.76
C ALA A 532 -13.75 -11.29 13.38
N GLU A 533 -14.52 -10.80 12.40
CA GLU A 533 -14.74 -11.43 11.09
C GLU A 533 -14.33 -10.51 9.94
N ARG A 534 -14.22 -9.20 10.19
CA ARG A 534 -13.87 -8.19 9.20
C ARG A 534 -12.46 -7.65 9.38
N ILE A 535 -11.82 -7.26 8.28
CA ILE A 535 -10.63 -6.41 8.34
C ILE A 535 -11.05 -5.08 8.98
N THR A 536 -10.43 -4.70 10.09
CA THR A 536 -10.74 -3.41 10.75
C THR A 536 -9.69 -2.38 10.40
N GLN A 537 -10.09 -1.28 9.76
CA GLN A 537 -9.22 -0.12 9.53
C GLN A 537 -9.40 0.92 10.63
N ILE A 538 -8.32 1.22 11.35
CA ILE A 538 -8.25 2.32 12.33
C ILE A 538 -7.31 3.40 11.78
N PRO A 539 -7.85 4.56 11.35
CA PRO A 539 -7.04 5.70 10.92
C PRO A 539 -6.03 6.12 11.98
N ALA A 540 -4.80 6.46 11.57
CA ALA A 540 -3.72 6.84 12.50
C ALA A 540 -4.08 8.06 13.35
N VAL A 541 -4.89 8.97 12.81
CA VAL A 541 -5.41 10.15 13.52
C VAL A 541 -6.38 9.81 14.66
N LYS A 542 -6.87 8.57 14.77
CA LYS A 542 -7.66 8.09 15.92
C LYS A 542 -6.81 7.80 17.16
N ALA A 543 -5.51 8.07 17.11
CA ALA A 543 -4.64 8.05 18.27
C ALA A 543 -5.10 9.03 19.35
N TYR A 544 -4.69 8.76 20.59
CA TYR A 544 -4.95 9.69 21.70
C TYR A 544 -3.72 10.51 22.12
N GLN A 545 -2.56 10.11 21.60
CA GLN A 545 -1.29 10.78 21.84
C GLN A 545 -0.34 10.51 20.67
N THR A 546 0.34 11.57 20.22
CA THR A 546 1.44 11.50 19.27
C THR A 546 2.47 12.58 19.58
N ASN A 547 3.75 12.28 19.33
CA ASN A 547 4.80 13.31 19.25
C ASN A 547 5.12 13.68 17.79
N GLY A 548 4.53 12.96 16.82
CA GLY A 548 4.60 13.30 15.41
C GLY A 548 3.64 14.42 15.03
N LYS A 549 3.61 14.77 13.74
CA LYS A 549 2.78 15.84 13.20
C LYS A 549 1.57 15.28 12.48
N VAL A 550 0.37 15.80 12.77
CA VAL A 550 -0.80 15.56 11.91
C VAL A 550 -0.71 16.49 10.71
N ILE A 551 -0.84 15.94 9.50
CA ILE A 551 -0.81 16.69 8.25
C ILE A 551 -2.08 16.44 7.46
N LYS A 552 -2.50 17.46 6.69
CA LYS A 552 -3.69 17.39 5.85
C LYS A 552 -3.62 16.18 4.91
N GLY A 553 -4.67 15.38 4.89
CA GLY A 553 -4.76 14.24 3.97
C GLY A 553 -4.77 14.68 2.50
N PRO A 554 -4.32 13.82 1.56
CA PRO A 554 -4.31 14.14 0.12
C PRO A 554 -5.71 14.18 -0.51
N GLY A 555 -6.77 13.81 0.22
CA GLY A 555 -8.14 13.68 -0.26
C GLY A 555 -8.58 12.23 -0.47
N SER A 556 -7.64 11.29 -0.68
CA SER A 556 -7.91 9.86 -0.91
C SER A 556 -7.77 8.95 0.31
N THR A 557 -7.69 9.54 1.51
CA THR A 557 -7.48 8.82 2.79
C THR A 557 -8.69 8.84 3.71
N GLY A 558 -9.72 9.65 3.39
CA GLY A 558 -10.94 9.81 4.20
C GLY A 558 -10.76 10.70 5.44
N GLY A 559 -9.59 11.31 5.59
CA GLY A 559 -9.19 12.17 6.70
C GLY A 559 -7.71 12.51 6.65
N ASP A 560 -7.21 13.14 7.71
CA ASP A 560 -5.81 13.51 7.85
C ASP A 560 -4.92 12.30 8.17
N VAL A 561 -3.60 12.47 8.04
CA VAL A 561 -2.60 11.41 8.25
C VAL A 561 -1.55 11.85 9.27
N VAL A 562 -0.86 10.88 9.89
CA VAL A 562 0.16 11.16 10.92
C VAL A 562 1.55 10.98 10.33
N GLN A 563 2.37 12.02 10.42
CA GLN A 563 3.77 12.01 10.03
C GLN A 563 4.66 11.84 11.27
N LEU A 564 5.38 10.72 11.34
CA LEU A 564 6.42 10.47 12.34
C LEU A 564 7.76 10.95 11.78
N VAL A 565 8.32 12.00 12.38
CA VAL A 565 9.59 12.61 11.97
C VAL A 565 10.48 12.79 13.18
N SER A 566 11.73 12.31 13.12
CA SER A 566 12.75 12.61 14.12
C SER A 566 13.63 13.74 13.60
N ASP A 567 13.82 14.82 14.36
CA ASP A 567 14.68 15.94 13.92
C ASP A 567 16.17 15.57 14.01
N THR A 568 16.52 14.70 14.97
CA THR A 568 17.91 14.35 15.32
C THR A 568 18.27 12.89 15.02
N GLY A 569 17.27 12.03 14.79
CA GLY A 569 17.42 10.57 14.69
C GLY A 569 17.62 9.89 16.05
N GLN A 570 17.73 10.68 17.13
CA GLN A 570 17.80 10.22 18.51
C GLN A 570 16.44 10.28 19.19
N ASP A 571 15.58 11.21 18.78
CA ASP A 571 14.24 11.36 19.35
C ASP A 571 13.29 10.28 18.85
N LEU A 572 12.73 9.55 19.80
CA LEU A 572 11.83 8.43 19.57
C LEU A 572 10.40 8.94 19.40
N GLN A 573 9.93 8.94 18.16
CA GLN A 573 8.56 9.27 17.81
C GLN A 573 7.62 8.14 18.18
N LYS A 574 6.50 8.49 18.82
CA LYS A 574 5.48 7.55 19.27
C LYS A 574 4.11 7.98 18.81
N LEU A 575 3.33 7.03 18.33
CA LEU A 575 1.90 7.15 18.08
C LEU A 575 1.17 6.10 18.92
N ARG A 576 0.28 6.54 19.82
CA ARG A 576 -0.44 5.65 20.73
C ARG A 576 -1.92 5.65 20.42
N ILE A 577 -2.46 4.48 20.11
CA ILE A 577 -3.85 4.30 19.76
C ILE A 577 -4.45 3.28 20.73
N ARG A 578 -5.53 3.67 21.42
CA ARG A 578 -6.32 2.76 22.26
C ARG A 578 -7.48 2.19 21.47
N MET A 579 -7.87 0.97 21.80
CA MET A 579 -8.92 0.24 21.10
C MET A 579 -9.54 -0.87 21.95
N LYS A 580 -10.73 -1.30 21.54
CA LYS A 580 -11.38 -2.51 22.06
C LYS A 580 -11.13 -3.68 21.10
N GLY A 581 -10.29 -4.62 21.52
CA GLY A 581 -10.01 -5.87 20.81
C GLY A 581 -11.02 -6.98 21.14
N GLN A 582 -10.99 -8.05 20.35
CA GLN A 582 -11.80 -9.25 20.59
C GLN A 582 -11.01 -10.25 21.44
N ALA A 583 -11.60 -10.66 22.57
CA ALA A 583 -10.99 -11.66 23.43
C ALA A 583 -10.77 -12.98 22.66
N GLN A 584 -9.64 -13.62 22.90
CA GLN A 584 -9.25 -14.92 22.33
C GLN A 584 -9.13 -14.95 20.79
N LYS A 585 -9.10 -13.81 20.10
CA LYS A 585 -8.91 -13.73 18.65
C LYS A 585 -7.51 -13.26 18.28
N GLY A 586 -6.88 -13.95 17.33
CA GLY A 586 -5.59 -13.59 16.75
C GLY A 586 -5.75 -12.72 15.50
N TYR A 587 -4.78 -11.83 15.25
CA TYR A 587 -4.82 -10.89 14.13
C TYR A 587 -3.47 -10.74 13.45
N GLN A 588 -3.47 -10.64 12.13
CA GLN A 588 -2.34 -10.09 11.40
C GLN A 588 -2.48 -8.56 11.34
N LEU A 589 -1.44 -7.85 11.77
CA LEU A 589 -1.41 -6.39 11.76
C LEU A 589 -0.76 -5.88 10.48
N ARG A 590 -1.42 -4.97 9.77
CA ARG A 590 -0.92 -4.30 8.56
C ARG A 590 -1.04 -2.79 8.72
N ILE A 591 -0.16 -2.03 8.08
CA ILE A 591 -0.26 -0.57 8.02
C ILE A 591 -0.29 -0.11 6.57
N ARG A 592 -1.05 0.96 6.31
CA ARG A 592 -0.95 1.74 5.08
C ARG A 592 -0.10 2.98 5.34
N TYR A 593 1.03 3.09 4.64
CA TYR A 593 2.07 4.07 4.94
C TYR A 593 2.72 4.63 3.68
N ALA A 594 3.41 5.75 3.82
CA ALA A 594 4.31 6.33 2.82
C ALA A 594 5.70 6.55 3.43
N SER A 595 6.74 6.05 2.76
CA SER A 595 8.16 6.21 3.16
C SER A 595 9.04 6.34 1.91
N SER A 596 10.17 7.06 2.03
CA SER A 596 11.09 7.34 0.91
C SER A 596 12.39 6.53 0.92
N VAL A 597 12.60 5.67 1.90
CA VAL A 597 13.81 4.84 1.98
C VAL A 597 13.49 3.39 2.35
N PHE A 598 14.43 2.50 2.05
CA PHE A 598 14.37 1.10 2.47
C PHE A 598 14.74 0.95 3.94
N TYR A 599 14.16 -0.06 4.61
CA TYR A 599 14.58 -0.56 5.91
C TYR A 599 14.53 0.45 7.06
N GLN A 600 13.57 1.38 7.03
CA GLN A 600 13.29 2.21 8.20
C GLN A 600 12.75 1.39 9.36
N SER A 601 13.26 1.70 10.55
CA SER A 601 12.79 1.08 11.78
C SER A 601 11.44 1.68 12.17
N LEU A 602 10.41 0.85 12.11
CA LEU A 602 9.10 1.10 12.67
C LEU A 602 8.68 -0.16 13.43
N THR A 603 8.43 -0.02 14.73
CA THR A 603 7.91 -1.11 15.57
C THR A 603 6.47 -0.85 15.95
N ALA A 604 5.72 -1.93 16.17
CA ALA A 604 4.41 -1.91 16.81
C ALA A 604 4.44 -2.82 18.02
N ASP A 605 4.13 -2.25 19.18
CA ASP A 605 3.94 -2.99 20.42
C ASP A 605 2.46 -2.94 20.82
N ARG A 606 1.89 -4.11 21.14
CA ARG A 606 0.56 -4.24 21.73
C ARG A 606 0.68 -4.26 23.24
N TYR A 607 -0.07 -3.41 23.90
CA TYR A 607 -0.30 -3.42 25.33
C TYR A 607 -1.74 -3.83 25.63
N VAL A 608 -1.94 -4.54 26.73
CA VAL A 608 -3.27 -4.90 27.25
C VAL A 608 -3.45 -4.36 28.66
N ASN A 609 -4.67 -3.98 29.00
CA ASN A 609 -4.99 -3.56 30.36
C ASN A 609 -5.33 -4.76 31.24
N ILE A 610 -4.58 -4.94 32.33
CA ILE A 610 -4.78 -5.97 33.35
C ILE A 610 -4.97 -5.25 34.68
N ASP A 611 -6.18 -5.32 35.25
CA ASP A 611 -6.53 -4.70 36.52
C ASP A 611 -6.13 -3.21 36.64
N GLY A 612 -6.26 -2.45 35.54
CA GLY A 612 -5.91 -1.03 35.47
C GLY A 612 -4.47 -0.74 35.04
N SER A 613 -3.61 -1.75 34.89
CA SER A 613 -2.21 -1.60 34.47
C SER A 613 -2.00 -2.04 33.01
N TRP A 614 -1.34 -1.21 32.21
CA TRP A 614 -0.99 -1.53 30.83
C TRP A 614 0.30 -2.36 30.78
N THR A 615 0.21 -3.58 30.25
CA THR A 615 1.32 -4.53 30.14
C THR A 615 1.57 -4.91 28.68
N THR A 616 2.83 -5.04 28.27
CA THR A 616 3.15 -5.46 26.90
C THR A 616 2.68 -6.90 26.66
N ALA A 617 2.04 -7.13 25.53
CA ALA A 617 1.40 -8.39 25.15
C ALA A 617 1.76 -8.75 23.69
N GLY A 618 3.03 -8.57 23.35
CA GLY A 618 3.59 -8.86 22.03
C GLY A 618 3.83 -7.60 21.20
N GLY A 619 4.73 -7.73 20.24
CA GLY A 619 5.15 -6.63 19.37
C GLY A 619 6.24 -7.09 18.42
N SER A 620 6.42 -6.34 17.34
CA SER A 620 7.44 -6.63 16.35
C SER A 620 7.74 -5.42 15.48
N ASN A 621 8.61 -5.60 14.49
CA ASN A 621 8.94 -4.58 13.51
C ASN A 621 8.15 -4.77 12.20
N PHE A 622 7.92 -3.66 11.50
CA PHE A 622 7.54 -3.67 10.10
C PHE A 622 8.78 -3.72 9.21
N GLN A 623 8.64 -4.32 8.03
CA GLN A 623 9.63 -4.20 6.96
C GLN A 623 9.13 -3.20 5.92
N LEU A 624 9.58 -1.95 6.05
CA LEU A 624 9.16 -0.87 5.15
C LEU A 624 9.98 -0.87 3.85
N ARG A 625 9.28 -0.69 2.74
CA ARG A 625 9.82 -0.44 1.41
C ARG A 625 9.50 1.01 1.03
N PRO A 626 10.35 1.68 0.24
CA PRO A 626 10.05 3.02 -0.23
C PRO A 626 8.88 2.97 -1.22
N THR A 627 7.92 3.86 -0.99
CA THR A 627 6.71 4.05 -1.81
C THR A 627 6.54 5.50 -2.22
N TYR A 628 7.29 6.42 -1.61
CA TYR A 628 7.10 7.86 -1.72
C TYR A 628 8.41 8.56 -2.09
N SER A 629 8.36 9.53 -2.99
CA SER A 629 9.55 10.26 -3.48
C SER A 629 9.88 11.53 -2.70
N GLY A 630 9.02 11.98 -1.77
CA GLY A 630 9.17 13.29 -1.12
C GLY A 630 8.36 14.42 -1.77
N GLU A 631 7.57 14.13 -2.81
CA GLU A 631 6.75 15.11 -3.55
C GLU A 631 5.31 15.22 -2.99
N SER A 632 4.31 15.56 -3.80
CA SER A 632 2.91 15.52 -3.38
C SER A 632 2.43 14.07 -3.18
N LEU A 633 1.61 13.86 -2.16
CA LEU A 633 1.01 12.55 -1.88
C LEU A 633 -0.05 12.23 -2.95
N ASN A 634 0.17 11.15 -3.69
CA ASN A 634 -0.78 10.56 -4.64
C ASN A 634 -1.13 9.12 -4.20
N TYR A 635 -1.96 8.41 -4.97
CA TYR A 635 -2.36 7.04 -4.63
C TYR A 635 -1.15 6.11 -4.44
N ASN A 636 -0.21 6.13 -5.38
CA ASN A 636 0.97 5.25 -5.37
C ASN A 636 2.03 5.64 -4.33
N SER A 637 1.89 6.80 -3.69
CA SER A 637 2.75 7.19 -2.56
C SER A 637 2.54 6.28 -1.35
N PHE A 638 1.37 5.64 -1.24
CA PHE A 638 1.04 4.73 -0.14
C PHE A 638 1.24 3.27 -0.54
N GLY A 639 1.93 2.52 0.30
CA GLY A 639 1.98 1.06 0.24
C GLY A 639 1.54 0.41 1.55
N TYR A 640 1.64 -0.91 1.59
CA TYR A 640 1.24 -1.72 2.72
C TYR A 640 2.43 -2.47 3.31
N ALA A 641 2.53 -2.51 4.64
CA ALA A 641 3.52 -3.31 5.35
C ALA A 641 2.82 -4.12 6.43
N THR A 642 3.14 -5.40 6.48
CA THR A 642 2.63 -6.33 7.49
C THR A 642 3.63 -6.44 8.62
N LEU A 643 3.13 -6.50 9.85
CA LEU A 643 3.94 -6.74 11.04
C LEU A 643 4.60 -8.11 10.92
N PHE A 644 5.88 -8.21 11.30
CA PHE A 644 6.64 -9.44 11.08
C PHE A 644 6.06 -10.65 11.82
N THR A 645 5.49 -10.46 13.02
CA THR A 645 4.77 -11.50 13.77
C THR A 645 3.29 -11.15 13.86
N SER A 646 2.43 -12.17 13.88
CA SER A 646 1.01 -11.98 14.15
C SER A 646 0.77 -11.60 15.62
N LEU A 647 -0.36 -10.98 15.90
CA LEU A 647 -0.83 -10.69 17.25
C LEU A 647 -1.57 -11.92 17.80
N TYR A 648 -0.98 -12.56 18.80
CA TYR A 648 -1.54 -13.76 19.43
C TYR A 648 -2.83 -13.45 20.20
N PRO A 649 -3.75 -14.42 20.34
CA PRO A 649 -4.94 -14.30 21.18
C PRO A 649 -4.63 -13.83 22.60
N THR A 650 -5.52 -13.05 23.18
CA THR A 650 -5.42 -12.56 24.56
C THR A 650 -6.81 -12.53 25.20
N PRO A 651 -6.96 -12.82 26.50
CA PRO A 651 -8.26 -12.74 27.18
C PRO A 651 -8.73 -11.29 27.43
N TYR A 652 -7.85 -10.31 27.27
CA TYR A 652 -8.14 -8.91 27.56
C TYR A 652 -8.68 -8.20 26.31
N GLU A 653 -9.67 -7.33 26.49
CA GLU A 653 -10.30 -6.56 25.39
C GLU A 653 -9.76 -5.13 25.28
N ASP A 654 -9.18 -4.58 26.35
CA ASP A 654 -8.61 -3.23 26.35
C ASP A 654 -7.18 -3.23 25.82
N TRP A 655 -7.01 -2.74 24.59
CA TRP A 655 -5.75 -2.78 23.85
C TRP A 655 -5.20 -1.38 23.61
N GLU A 656 -3.88 -1.28 23.55
CA GLU A 656 -3.15 -0.11 23.06
C GLU A 656 -2.09 -0.59 22.06
N ILE A 657 -2.08 0.01 20.87
CA ILE A 657 -0.99 -0.16 19.91
C ILE A 657 -0.11 1.08 19.98
N VAL A 658 1.18 0.86 20.22
CA VAL A 658 2.21 1.90 20.21
C VAL A 658 3.09 1.70 18.99
N LEU A 659 2.98 2.59 18.01
CA LEU A 659 3.91 2.65 16.90
C LEU A 659 5.10 3.53 17.27
N THR A 660 6.31 3.02 17.06
CA THR A 660 7.53 3.69 17.47
C THR A 660 8.53 3.76 16.33
N SER A 661 9.10 4.95 16.09
CA SER A 661 10.12 5.18 15.06
C SER A 661 11.09 6.28 15.47
N ASN A 662 12.35 6.15 15.08
CA ASN A 662 13.37 7.21 15.14
C ASN A 662 13.87 7.58 13.73
N SER A 663 13.04 7.32 12.72
CA SER A 663 13.48 7.37 11.32
C SER A 663 13.65 8.80 10.78
N ILE A 664 14.73 8.96 10.01
CA ILE A 664 14.98 10.08 9.09
C ILE A 664 15.23 9.43 7.73
N PRO A 665 14.48 9.72 6.65
CA PRO A 665 13.36 10.68 6.48
C PRO A 665 12.03 10.28 7.18
N PRO A 666 10.99 11.15 7.19
CA PRO A 666 9.73 10.86 7.88
C PRO A 666 8.97 9.64 7.33
N ILE A 667 8.20 8.99 8.22
CA ILE A 667 7.21 7.96 7.87
C ILE A 667 5.81 8.58 8.01
N ILE A 668 5.01 8.52 6.96
CA ILE A 668 3.61 8.96 7.01
C ILE A 668 2.72 7.74 7.15
N ILE A 669 1.82 7.74 8.12
CA ILE A 669 0.92 6.64 8.44
C ILE A 669 -0.51 7.12 8.22
N ASP A 670 -1.22 6.42 7.34
CA ASP A 670 -2.64 6.66 7.07
C ASP A 670 -3.51 5.88 8.06
N LYS A 671 -3.34 4.55 8.11
CA LYS A 671 -4.18 3.67 8.93
C LYS A 671 -3.48 2.38 9.32
N ILE A 672 -3.96 1.78 10.40
CA ILE A 672 -3.62 0.44 10.89
C ILE A 672 -4.78 -0.50 10.57
N GLU A 673 -4.48 -1.70 10.12
CA GLU A 673 -5.45 -2.70 9.69
C GLU A 673 -5.25 -4.00 10.48
N PHE A 674 -6.34 -4.48 11.09
CA PHE A 674 -6.38 -5.75 11.80
C PHE A 674 -7.09 -6.77 10.92
N ILE A 675 -6.34 -7.77 10.46
CA ILE A 675 -6.85 -8.84 9.61
C ILE A 675 -7.12 -10.05 10.52
N PRO A 676 -8.38 -10.47 10.70
CA PRO A 676 -8.71 -11.57 11.60
C PRO A 676 -8.11 -12.88 11.08
N ILE A 677 -7.50 -13.65 11.99
CA ILE A 677 -6.97 -14.98 11.68
C ILE A 677 -8.06 -16.02 11.97
N GLU A 678 -8.34 -16.89 11.01
CA GLU A 678 -9.15 -18.09 11.21
C GLU A 678 -8.28 -19.22 11.77
N GLY A 679 -8.79 -19.94 12.78
CA GLY A 679 -8.02 -20.98 13.46
C GLY A 679 -6.97 -20.44 14.43
N SER A 680 -5.92 -21.23 14.67
CA SER A 680 -4.80 -20.86 15.54
C SER A 680 -3.80 -19.96 14.81
N VAL A 681 -3.09 -19.10 15.54
CA VAL A 681 -2.06 -18.23 14.95
C VAL A 681 -0.89 -19.08 14.44
N GLU A 682 -0.58 -20.16 15.14
CA GLU A 682 0.48 -21.11 14.81
C GLU A 682 0.21 -21.80 13.47
N GLU A 683 -1.02 -22.28 13.26
CA GLU A 683 -1.45 -22.89 12.00
C GLU A 683 -1.42 -21.87 10.85
N PHE A 684 -1.87 -20.64 11.11
CA PHE A 684 -1.84 -19.57 10.11
C PHE A 684 -0.42 -19.18 9.69
N GLU A 685 0.49 -19.02 10.66
CA GLU A 685 1.91 -18.74 10.39
C GLU A 685 2.57 -19.92 9.65
N ALA A 686 2.21 -21.17 9.98
CA ALA A 686 2.67 -22.35 9.26
C ALA A 686 2.18 -22.38 7.80
N ASN A 687 0.91 -22.04 7.55
CA ASN A 687 0.35 -21.93 6.20
C ASN A 687 1.05 -20.84 5.37
N GLN A 688 1.35 -19.68 5.97
CA GLN A 688 2.12 -18.63 5.28
C GLN A 688 3.54 -19.07 4.95
N ALA A 689 4.22 -19.74 5.89
CA ALA A 689 5.56 -20.27 5.66
C ALA A 689 5.57 -21.30 4.53
N LEU A 690 4.55 -22.18 4.49
CA LEU A 690 4.35 -23.14 3.41
C LEU A 690 4.19 -22.46 2.05
N GLU A 691 3.32 -21.45 1.94
CA GLU A 691 3.10 -20.75 0.67
C GLU A 691 4.33 -19.96 0.21
N LYS A 692 5.06 -19.35 1.15
CA LYS A 692 6.35 -18.71 0.86
C LYS A 692 7.37 -19.72 0.32
N ALA A 693 7.47 -20.89 0.93
CA ALA A 693 8.35 -21.96 0.45
C ALA A 693 7.91 -22.50 -0.91
N ARG A 694 6.62 -22.78 -1.10
CA ARG A 694 6.03 -23.24 -2.37
C ARG A 694 6.35 -22.27 -3.52
N LYS A 695 6.18 -20.97 -3.30
CA LYS A 695 6.49 -19.92 -4.28
C LYS A 695 7.99 -19.89 -4.61
N ALA A 696 8.85 -19.95 -3.60
CA ALA A 696 10.30 -19.97 -3.80
C ALA A 696 10.74 -21.19 -4.64
N VAL A 697 10.24 -22.38 -4.31
CA VAL A 697 10.55 -23.63 -5.01
C VAL A 697 10.00 -23.62 -6.44
N ASN A 698 8.75 -23.21 -6.65
CA ASN A 698 8.16 -23.14 -7.99
C ASN A 698 8.92 -22.17 -8.91
N THR A 699 9.50 -21.10 -8.36
CA THR A 699 10.26 -20.10 -9.13
C THR A 699 11.54 -20.68 -9.75
N LEU A 700 12.06 -21.79 -9.24
CA LEU A 700 13.27 -22.45 -9.73
C LEU A 700 13.11 -23.06 -11.13
N PHE A 701 11.89 -23.48 -11.50
CA PHE A 701 11.63 -24.34 -12.66
C PHE A 701 11.02 -23.60 -13.87
N THR A 702 11.26 -24.09 -15.09
CA THR A 702 10.77 -23.47 -16.34
C THR A 702 9.27 -23.67 -16.60
N GLY A 703 8.62 -24.63 -15.94
CA GLY A 703 7.18 -24.90 -16.06
C GLY A 703 6.68 -25.92 -15.04
N ASP A 704 5.38 -26.23 -15.07
CA ASP A 704 4.70 -27.01 -14.03
C ASP A 704 5.17 -28.47 -13.92
N ALA A 705 5.72 -29.02 -15.01
CA ALA A 705 6.33 -30.35 -15.00
C ALA A 705 7.62 -30.42 -14.16
N LYS A 706 8.16 -29.26 -13.72
CA LYS A 706 9.36 -29.13 -12.86
C LYS A 706 10.57 -29.94 -13.32
N ASN A 707 10.71 -30.16 -14.62
CA ASN A 707 11.72 -31.03 -15.22
C ASN A 707 13.03 -30.31 -15.59
N ALA A 708 13.04 -28.98 -15.60
CA ALA A 708 14.22 -28.17 -15.92
C ALA A 708 14.27 -26.89 -15.07
N LEU A 709 15.48 -26.48 -14.71
CA LEU A 709 15.73 -25.20 -14.03
C LEU A 709 15.71 -24.04 -15.02
N LYS A 710 15.22 -22.88 -14.58
CA LYS A 710 15.40 -21.63 -15.34
C LYS A 710 16.89 -21.29 -15.44
N LEU A 711 17.31 -20.75 -16.59
CA LEU A 711 18.72 -20.47 -16.89
C LEU A 711 19.36 -19.49 -15.88
N ASN A 712 18.61 -18.47 -15.45
CA ASN A 712 19.08 -17.44 -14.52
C ASN A 712 19.14 -17.88 -13.04
N ILE A 713 18.58 -19.04 -12.69
CA ILE A 713 18.61 -19.56 -11.32
C ILE A 713 19.98 -20.13 -11.04
N THR A 714 20.67 -19.59 -10.02
CA THR A 714 21.99 -20.05 -9.54
C THR A 714 21.84 -21.22 -8.58
N ASP A 715 22.94 -21.95 -8.37
CA ASP A 715 22.98 -23.00 -7.34
C ASP A 715 22.69 -22.45 -5.93
N TYR A 716 23.23 -21.26 -5.61
CA TYR A 716 22.92 -20.55 -4.38
C TYR A 716 21.42 -20.25 -4.21
N ALA A 717 20.70 -19.89 -5.28
CA ALA A 717 19.26 -19.64 -5.22
C ALA A 717 18.46 -20.92 -4.89
N VAL A 718 18.95 -22.10 -5.32
CA VAL A 718 18.37 -23.39 -4.93
C VAL A 718 18.56 -23.62 -3.42
N ASP A 719 19.73 -23.30 -2.88
CA ASP A 719 20.02 -23.43 -1.44
C ASP A 719 19.16 -22.48 -0.58
N GLN A 720 18.88 -21.27 -1.08
CA GLN A 720 17.96 -20.35 -0.40
C GLN A 720 16.51 -20.87 -0.39
N ALA A 721 16.05 -21.48 -1.49
CA ALA A 721 14.74 -22.14 -1.52
C ALA A 721 14.70 -23.37 -0.60
N ALA A 722 15.82 -24.10 -0.47
CA ALA A 722 15.96 -25.22 0.46
C ALA A 722 15.78 -24.80 1.91
N ASN A 723 16.41 -23.68 2.31
CA ASN A 723 16.26 -23.14 3.66
C ASN A 723 14.79 -22.84 3.98
N LEU A 724 14.04 -22.25 3.04
CA LEU A 724 12.60 -21.99 3.25
C LEU A 724 11.78 -23.27 3.36
N ALA A 725 12.09 -24.30 2.56
CA ALA A 725 11.39 -25.59 2.62
C ALA A 725 11.65 -26.34 3.94
N GLU A 726 12.86 -26.27 4.49
CA GLU A 726 13.20 -26.88 5.79
C GLU A 726 12.43 -26.24 6.96
N CYS A 727 12.10 -24.95 6.84
CA CYS A 727 11.39 -24.18 7.86
C CYS A 727 9.86 -24.35 7.82
N VAL A 728 9.34 -25.13 6.88
CA VAL A 728 7.92 -25.52 6.90
C VAL A 728 7.66 -26.37 8.13
N SER A 729 6.56 -26.07 8.84
CA SER A 729 6.19 -26.80 10.06
C SER A 729 5.88 -28.26 9.74
N GLU A 730 6.56 -29.16 10.45
CA GLU A 730 6.29 -30.60 10.37
C GLU A 730 5.00 -30.98 11.10
N GLU A 731 4.61 -30.22 12.13
CA GLU A 731 3.38 -30.45 12.88
C GLU A 731 2.13 -30.17 12.03
N PHE A 732 2.13 -29.09 11.24
CA PHE A 732 0.98 -28.70 10.42
C PHE A 732 1.04 -29.21 8.97
N HIS A 733 2.24 -29.34 8.39
CA HIS A 733 2.43 -29.57 6.94
C HIS A 733 3.51 -30.62 6.62
N ALA A 734 3.55 -31.74 7.34
CA ALA A 734 4.53 -32.81 7.13
C ALA A 734 4.61 -33.29 5.66
N GLN A 735 3.47 -33.51 5.01
CA GLN A 735 3.42 -34.03 3.64
C GLN A 735 3.94 -33.01 2.63
N GLU A 736 3.49 -31.76 2.73
CA GLU A 736 3.91 -30.69 1.84
C GLU A 736 5.38 -30.34 2.03
N LYS A 737 5.87 -30.34 3.29
CA LYS A 737 7.30 -30.22 3.60
C LYS A 737 8.11 -31.29 2.87
N MET A 738 7.70 -32.56 2.97
CA MET A 738 8.39 -33.65 2.26
C MET A 738 8.40 -33.43 0.74
N ILE A 739 7.28 -33.01 0.16
CA ILE A 739 7.18 -32.72 -1.29
C ILE A 739 8.11 -31.57 -1.68
N LEU A 740 8.14 -30.47 -0.92
CA LEU A 740 9.01 -29.32 -1.20
C LEU A 740 10.48 -29.69 -1.07
N LEU A 741 10.85 -30.46 -0.04
CA LEU A 741 12.22 -30.95 0.14
C LEU A 741 12.65 -31.89 -0.99
N ASP A 742 11.77 -32.77 -1.46
CA ASP A 742 12.06 -33.63 -2.61
C ASP A 742 12.24 -32.82 -3.91
N GLN A 743 11.38 -31.82 -4.14
CA GLN A 743 11.50 -30.91 -5.28
C GLN A 743 12.79 -30.10 -5.25
N VAL A 744 13.19 -29.59 -4.09
CA VAL A 744 14.46 -28.86 -3.96
C VAL A 744 15.66 -29.79 -4.15
N LYS A 745 15.60 -31.03 -3.62
CA LYS A 745 16.64 -32.04 -3.90
C LYS A 745 16.72 -32.35 -5.40
N PHE A 746 15.59 -32.43 -6.09
CA PHE A 746 15.54 -32.59 -7.53
C PHE A 746 16.12 -31.36 -8.26
N ALA A 747 15.79 -30.14 -7.83
CA ALA A 747 16.39 -28.92 -8.33
C ALA A 747 17.91 -28.89 -8.15
N LYS A 748 18.42 -29.36 -7.00
CA LYS A 748 19.86 -29.46 -6.73
C LYS A 748 20.54 -30.47 -7.66
N ARG A 749 19.94 -31.64 -7.90
CA ARG A 749 20.39 -32.59 -8.96
C ARG A 749 20.37 -31.95 -10.35
N LEU A 750 19.32 -31.18 -10.64
CA LEU A 750 19.18 -30.18 -11.71
C LEU A 750 20.47 -29.39 -11.96
N SER A 751 20.85 -28.70 -10.89
CA SER A 751 21.99 -27.79 -10.83
C SER A 751 23.31 -28.52 -11.06
N HIS A 752 23.51 -29.68 -10.41
CA HIS A 752 24.70 -30.50 -10.63
C HIS A 752 24.80 -31.03 -12.07
N ALA A 753 23.70 -31.51 -12.64
CA ALA A 753 23.70 -32.10 -13.97
C ALA A 753 24.05 -31.09 -15.08
N ARG A 754 23.69 -29.81 -14.90
CA ARG A 754 24.05 -28.74 -15.85
C ARG A 754 25.42 -28.11 -15.58
N ASN A 755 26.00 -28.32 -14.40
CA ASN A 755 27.29 -27.75 -14.04
C ASN A 755 28.42 -28.57 -14.68
N LEU A 756 29.26 -27.90 -15.46
CA LEU A 756 30.39 -28.55 -16.13
C LEU A 756 31.61 -28.74 -15.21
N LEU A 757 31.66 -27.99 -14.10
CA LEU A 757 32.66 -28.19 -13.05
C LEU A 757 32.29 -29.41 -12.21
N ASN A 758 33.27 -30.26 -11.96
CA ASN A 758 33.18 -31.33 -10.98
C ASN A 758 33.25 -30.71 -9.57
N HIS A 759 32.29 -31.05 -8.71
CA HIS A 759 32.27 -30.67 -7.27
C HIS A 759 32.39 -29.16 -7.02
N GLY A 760 31.67 -28.34 -7.80
CA GLY A 760 31.67 -26.87 -7.65
C GLY A 760 30.93 -26.34 -6.40
N ASP A 761 30.18 -27.21 -5.72
CA ASP A 761 29.47 -27.00 -4.46
C ASP A 761 30.23 -27.56 -3.24
N PHE A 762 31.39 -28.19 -3.45
CA PHE A 762 32.28 -28.70 -2.40
C PHE A 762 31.66 -29.71 -1.40
N GLU A 763 30.48 -30.27 -1.69
CA GLU A 763 29.81 -31.24 -0.82
C GLU A 763 30.46 -32.64 -0.87
N SER A 764 31.07 -33.01 -1.99
CA SER A 764 31.73 -34.30 -2.17
C SER A 764 32.98 -34.46 -1.30
N SER A 765 33.22 -35.65 -0.76
CA SER A 765 34.52 -35.99 -0.15
C SER A 765 35.67 -35.95 -1.16
N ASP A 766 35.36 -36.17 -2.43
CA ASP A 766 36.32 -36.25 -3.54
C ASP A 766 36.47 -34.90 -4.26
N TRP A 767 36.11 -33.80 -3.58
CA TRP A 767 36.16 -32.44 -4.15
C TRP A 767 37.55 -32.05 -4.66
N SER A 768 38.62 -32.61 -4.09
CA SER A 768 40.01 -32.40 -4.52
C SER A 768 40.66 -33.73 -4.94
N GLY A 769 41.64 -33.69 -5.84
CA GLY A 769 42.39 -34.87 -6.25
C GLY A 769 42.44 -35.08 -7.76
N GLU A 770 42.54 -36.33 -8.22
CA GLU A 770 42.75 -36.67 -9.64
C GLU A 770 41.62 -36.15 -10.53
N ASN A 771 40.36 -36.39 -10.13
CA ASN A 771 39.14 -36.04 -10.87
C ASN A 771 38.40 -34.79 -10.33
N GLY A 772 38.93 -34.20 -9.24
CA GLY A 772 38.38 -33.00 -8.60
C GLY A 772 39.23 -31.75 -8.86
N TRP A 773 39.12 -30.78 -7.96
CA TRP A 773 39.90 -29.56 -7.99
C TRP A 773 41.39 -29.80 -7.72
N LYS A 774 42.26 -29.09 -8.46
CA LYS A 774 43.69 -29.01 -8.17
C LYS A 774 43.95 -27.78 -7.32
N THR A 775 44.64 -27.93 -6.19
CA THR A 775 44.81 -26.85 -5.21
C THR A 775 46.27 -26.69 -4.78
N SER A 776 46.61 -25.49 -4.32
CA SER A 776 47.81 -25.25 -3.53
C SER A 776 47.66 -25.82 -2.11
N PRO A 777 48.76 -26.06 -1.39
CA PRO A 777 48.71 -26.40 0.03
C PRO A 777 47.91 -25.34 0.83
N HIS A 778 47.21 -25.77 1.88
CA HIS A 778 46.38 -24.94 2.79
C HIS A 778 44.99 -24.50 2.32
N VAL A 779 44.65 -24.68 1.03
CA VAL A 779 43.25 -24.60 0.59
C VAL A 779 42.48 -25.80 1.15
N HIS A 780 41.34 -25.53 1.80
CA HIS A 780 40.51 -26.58 2.37
C HIS A 780 39.04 -26.23 2.28
N VAL A 781 38.20 -27.25 2.45
CA VAL A 781 36.76 -27.10 2.55
C VAL A 781 36.38 -27.06 4.02
N ALA A 782 35.62 -26.04 4.39
CA ALA A 782 35.08 -25.85 5.73
C ALA A 782 33.54 -25.99 5.71
N ALA A 783 32.93 -26.05 6.89
CA ALA A 783 31.49 -26.12 7.08
C ALA A 783 31.07 -25.10 8.15
N ASP A 784 29.78 -25.05 8.49
CA ASP A 784 29.23 -24.21 9.57
C ASP A 784 29.51 -22.71 9.35
N HIS A 785 29.26 -22.25 8.13
CA HIS A 785 29.25 -20.82 7.81
C HIS A 785 27.80 -20.32 7.77
N PRO A 786 27.48 -19.14 8.32
CA PRO A 786 26.10 -18.68 8.34
C PRO A 786 25.58 -18.26 6.94
N ILE A 787 26.49 -17.90 6.02
CA ILE A 787 26.15 -17.52 4.65
C ILE A 787 25.85 -18.74 3.75
N PHE A 788 26.65 -19.81 3.88
CA PHE A 788 26.57 -20.99 3.00
C PHE A 788 25.68 -22.04 3.62
N LYS A 789 24.86 -22.75 2.83
CA LYS A 789 23.96 -23.79 3.38
C LYS A 789 24.75 -25.02 3.86
N GLY A 790 25.80 -25.37 3.13
CA GLY A 790 26.64 -26.52 3.42
C GLY A 790 28.13 -26.17 3.43
N ARG A 791 28.92 -27.00 2.77
CA ARG A 791 30.37 -26.87 2.72
C ARG A 791 30.79 -25.74 1.78
N TYR A 792 31.89 -25.08 2.10
CA TYR A 792 32.41 -23.99 1.28
C TYR A 792 33.93 -24.04 1.21
N LEU A 793 34.48 -23.41 0.18
CA LEU A 793 35.92 -23.31 -0.02
C LEU A 793 36.51 -22.16 0.78
N HIS A 794 37.51 -22.46 1.61
CA HIS A 794 38.35 -21.46 2.25
C HIS A 794 39.72 -21.36 1.58
N MET A 795 40.05 -20.19 1.07
CA MET A 795 41.34 -19.87 0.45
C MET A 795 42.10 -18.85 1.31
N PRO A 796 43.16 -19.25 2.02
CA PRO A 796 44.01 -18.31 2.76
C PRO A 796 44.93 -17.51 1.84
N GLY A 797 45.55 -16.46 2.38
CA GLY A 797 46.55 -15.65 1.69
C GLY A 797 47.75 -16.46 1.20
N ALA A 798 48.50 -15.87 0.27
CA ALA A 798 49.71 -16.47 -0.28
C ALA A 798 50.72 -16.79 0.83
N THR A 799 51.44 -17.90 0.69
CA THR A 799 52.42 -18.34 1.70
C THR A 799 53.81 -17.84 1.32
N SER A 800 54.52 -17.24 2.28
CA SER A 800 55.94 -16.93 2.16
C SER A 800 56.74 -17.77 3.15
N SER A 801 57.90 -18.26 2.71
CA SER A 801 58.83 -18.94 3.61
C SER A 801 59.62 -17.88 4.37
N PRO A 802 59.81 -18.00 5.70
CA PRO A 802 60.71 -17.11 6.43
C PRO A 802 62.18 -17.22 5.98
N PHE A 803 62.51 -18.20 5.12
CA PHE A 803 63.84 -18.47 4.59
C PHE A 803 63.99 -18.16 3.09
N SER A 804 62.95 -17.66 2.40
CA SER A 804 63.05 -17.26 0.99
C SER A 804 62.21 -16.01 0.69
N SER A 805 62.66 -15.17 -0.24
CA SER A 805 61.90 -14.00 -0.71
C SER A 805 60.81 -14.36 -1.72
N HIS A 806 60.49 -15.65 -1.89
CA HIS A 806 59.51 -16.13 -2.86
C HIS A 806 58.14 -16.29 -2.18
N VAL A 807 57.14 -15.60 -2.75
CA VAL A 807 55.73 -15.71 -2.35
C VAL A 807 55.07 -16.77 -3.23
N TYR A 808 54.52 -17.82 -2.60
CA TYR A 808 53.78 -18.88 -3.27
C TYR A 808 52.28 -18.55 -3.25
N PRO A 809 51.66 -18.29 -4.40
CA PRO A 809 50.25 -17.92 -4.45
C PRO A 809 49.36 -19.09 -4.02
N THR A 810 48.25 -18.77 -3.36
CA THR A 810 47.18 -19.74 -3.10
C THR A 810 46.33 -19.86 -4.35
N TYR A 811 46.05 -21.08 -4.81
CA TYR A 811 45.25 -21.27 -6.02
C TYR A 811 44.38 -22.53 -5.96
N ILE A 812 43.32 -22.50 -6.73
CA ILE A 812 42.47 -23.65 -7.06
C ILE A 812 42.11 -23.56 -8.54
N TYR A 813 42.19 -24.67 -9.27
CA TYR A 813 41.79 -24.67 -10.67
C TYR A 813 41.23 -26.00 -11.13
N GLN A 814 40.43 -25.93 -12.19
CA GLN A 814 39.88 -27.07 -12.89
C GLN A 814 39.82 -26.76 -14.40
N LYS A 815 40.06 -27.79 -15.21
CA LYS A 815 39.86 -27.72 -16.65
C LYS A 815 38.57 -28.45 -16.99
N VAL A 816 37.63 -27.77 -17.63
CA VAL A 816 36.48 -28.42 -18.27
C VAL A 816 36.96 -29.04 -19.58
N ASP A 817 36.79 -30.35 -19.71
CA ASP A 817 37.18 -31.08 -20.90
C ASP A 817 36.43 -30.63 -22.15
N GLU A 818 37.13 -30.68 -23.27
CA GLU A 818 36.63 -30.31 -24.59
C GLU A 818 35.41 -31.14 -25.01
N SER A 819 35.30 -32.39 -24.54
CA SER A 819 34.16 -33.28 -24.80
C SER A 819 32.84 -32.83 -24.15
N LYS A 820 32.90 -32.00 -23.11
CA LYS A 820 31.72 -31.43 -22.43
C LYS A 820 31.24 -30.13 -23.08
N LEU A 821 31.97 -29.60 -24.06
CA LEU A 821 31.73 -28.31 -24.68
C LEU A 821 31.12 -28.46 -26.07
N LYS A 822 30.30 -27.48 -26.46
CA LYS A 822 29.65 -27.41 -27.77
C LYS A 822 30.28 -26.30 -28.60
N SER A 823 30.42 -26.54 -29.90
CA SER A 823 30.93 -25.54 -30.84
C SER A 823 30.03 -24.31 -30.87
N TYR A 824 30.64 -23.12 -30.97
CA TYR A 824 29.92 -21.85 -31.13
C TYR A 824 28.83 -21.61 -30.08
N THR A 825 29.15 -21.83 -28.81
CA THR A 825 28.19 -21.78 -27.71
C THR A 825 28.68 -20.86 -26.58
N ARG A 826 27.77 -20.10 -25.98
CA ARG A 826 28.05 -19.27 -24.80
C ARG A 826 27.87 -20.09 -23.53
N TYR A 827 28.84 -19.98 -22.63
CA TYR A 827 28.82 -20.51 -21.28
C TYR A 827 28.80 -19.37 -20.26
N LEU A 828 28.10 -19.60 -19.15
CA LEU A 828 28.07 -18.67 -18.00
C LEU A 828 28.97 -19.22 -16.90
N VAL A 829 29.82 -18.36 -16.37
CA VAL A 829 30.69 -18.66 -15.23
C VAL A 829 30.22 -17.85 -14.04
N ARG A 830 29.79 -18.51 -12.97
CA ARG A 830 29.19 -17.85 -11.83
C ARG A 830 29.52 -18.55 -10.52
N GLY A 831 29.30 -17.84 -9.42
CA GLY A 831 29.53 -18.35 -8.08
C GLY A 831 29.10 -17.34 -7.01
N PHE A 832 29.14 -17.76 -5.76
CA PHE A 832 28.81 -16.93 -4.61
C PHE A 832 30.04 -16.75 -3.72
N VAL A 833 30.38 -15.49 -3.42
CA VAL A 833 31.51 -15.11 -2.56
C VAL A 833 30.96 -14.57 -1.26
N GLY A 834 31.22 -15.28 -0.16
CA GLY A 834 30.85 -14.82 1.18
C GLY A 834 31.60 -13.55 1.56
N ASN A 835 32.93 -13.60 1.41
CA ASN A 835 33.82 -12.46 1.52
C ASN A 835 35.16 -12.79 0.84
N SER A 836 35.86 -11.77 0.35
CA SER A 836 37.16 -11.94 -0.29
C SER A 836 38.02 -10.69 -0.25
N LYS A 837 39.33 -10.90 -0.34
CA LYS A 837 40.35 -9.88 -0.48
C LYS A 837 41.51 -10.39 -1.34
N ASP A 838 41.92 -9.59 -2.31
CA ASP A 838 42.97 -9.87 -3.30
C ASP A 838 42.71 -11.19 -4.07
N LEU A 839 41.43 -11.54 -4.30
CA LEU A 839 41.02 -12.75 -5.01
C LEU A 839 40.94 -12.50 -6.51
N GLU A 840 41.74 -13.22 -7.30
CA GLU A 840 41.69 -13.18 -8.76
C GLU A 840 40.88 -14.37 -9.31
N LEU A 841 39.85 -14.09 -10.11
CA LEU A 841 39.18 -15.06 -10.97
C LEU A 841 39.80 -15.05 -12.36
N LEU A 842 40.21 -16.23 -12.83
CA LEU A 842 40.75 -16.45 -14.17
C LEU A 842 39.92 -17.50 -14.90
N VAL A 843 39.39 -17.14 -16.07
CA VAL A 843 38.75 -18.08 -17.00
C VAL A 843 39.34 -17.90 -18.39
N GLU A 844 39.84 -18.98 -18.97
CA GLU A 844 40.64 -18.95 -20.19
C GLU A 844 40.30 -20.11 -21.14
N ARG A 845 40.22 -19.80 -22.44
CA ARG A 845 40.15 -20.77 -23.54
C ARG A 845 41.05 -20.37 -24.71
N TYR A 846 40.94 -19.13 -25.21
CA TYR A 846 41.76 -18.62 -26.33
C TYR A 846 42.71 -17.49 -25.90
N GLY A 847 43.11 -17.49 -24.63
CA GLY A 847 43.81 -16.40 -23.94
C GLY A 847 43.07 -15.95 -22.67
N LYS A 848 43.49 -14.83 -22.07
CA LYS A 848 42.79 -14.22 -20.91
C LYS A 848 41.41 -13.68 -21.30
N ASP A 849 40.41 -14.55 -21.33
CA ASP A 849 39.04 -14.21 -21.69
C ASP A 849 38.30 -13.56 -20.51
N VAL A 850 38.59 -13.98 -19.27
CA VAL A 850 38.15 -13.33 -18.02
C VAL A 850 39.31 -13.32 -17.03
N HIS A 851 39.75 -12.13 -16.59
CA HIS A 851 40.68 -11.96 -15.47
C HIS A 851 40.16 -10.78 -14.63
N VAL A 852 39.61 -11.08 -13.46
CA VAL A 852 38.96 -10.08 -12.60
C VAL A 852 39.38 -10.27 -11.15
N GLU A 853 39.68 -9.17 -10.48
CA GLU A 853 39.88 -9.13 -9.03
C GLU A 853 38.52 -8.93 -8.35
N LEU A 854 38.21 -9.81 -7.39
CA LEU A 854 36.94 -9.88 -6.68
C LEU A 854 37.21 -9.60 -5.20
N ASP A 855 37.03 -8.34 -4.79
CA ASP A 855 37.07 -7.94 -3.39
C ASP A 855 35.64 -7.75 -2.87
N VAL A 856 35.24 -8.63 -1.97
CA VAL A 856 33.87 -8.66 -1.43
C VAL A 856 33.94 -8.42 0.09
N PRO A 857 33.31 -7.34 0.59
CA PRO A 857 33.34 -7.03 2.01
C PRO A 857 32.66 -8.13 2.84
N ASN A 858 33.06 -8.25 4.10
CA ASN A 858 32.37 -9.10 5.07
C ASN A 858 31.23 -8.32 5.75
N ASP A 859 30.27 -7.83 4.97
CA ASP A 859 29.15 -6.99 5.42
C ASP A 859 27.86 -7.79 5.67
N ILE A 860 27.87 -9.11 5.40
CA ILE A 860 26.78 -10.01 5.79
C ILE A 860 27.00 -10.50 7.23
N GLN A 861 26.64 -9.66 8.21
CA GLN A 861 26.58 -10.07 9.61
C GLN A 861 25.36 -10.96 9.87
N TYR A 862 25.58 -12.26 10.05
CA TYR A 862 24.58 -13.21 10.53
C TYR A 862 24.72 -13.41 12.03
N SER A 863 23.66 -13.15 12.79
CA SER A 863 23.49 -13.63 14.16
C SER A 863 22.42 -14.73 14.17
N LEU A 864 22.78 -15.93 13.69
CA LEU A 864 21.89 -17.08 13.77
C LEU A 864 22.16 -17.85 15.07
N PRO A 865 21.14 -18.13 15.90
CA PRO A 865 21.31 -19.01 17.05
C PRO A 865 21.65 -20.43 16.58
N MET A 866 22.44 -21.17 17.35
CA MET A 866 22.67 -22.60 17.08
C MET A 866 21.44 -23.41 17.46
N ASN A 867 21.09 -24.39 16.64
CA ASN A 867 20.09 -25.40 16.95
C ASN A 867 20.66 -26.48 17.90
N GLU A 868 19.80 -27.34 18.44
CA GLU A 868 20.18 -28.40 19.39
C GLU A 868 21.20 -29.40 18.83
N CYS A 869 21.37 -29.45 17.50
CA CYS A 869 22.31 -30.32 16.79
C CYS A 869 23.64 -29.64 16.42
N GLY A 870 23.87 -28.39 16.86
CA GLY A 870 25.13 -27.66 16.63
C GLY A 870 25.23 -26.93 15.27
N GLY A 871 24.17 -26.92 14.45
CA GLY A 871 24.09 -26.14 13.21
C GLY A 871 23.36 -24.80 13.41
N PHE A 872 23.43 -23.88 12.46
CA PHE A 872 22.65 -22.62 12.56
C PHE A 872 21.14 -22.87 12.38
N ASP A 873 20.31 -22.27 13.25
CA ASP A 873 18.87 -22.20 13.08
C ASP A 873 18.52 -21.21 11.97
N ARG A 874 18.38 -21.73 10.74
CA ARG A 874 18.06 -20.95 9.54
C ARG A 874 16.58 -20.58 9.44
N CYS A 875 15.76 -20.97 10.42
CA CYS A 875 14.32 -20.75 10.44
C CYS A 875 13.89 -19.55 11.27
N ARG A 876 14.82 -18.94 12.03
CA ARG A 876 14.60 -17.67 12.72
C ARG A 876 15.17 -16.50 11.89
N PRO A 877 14.53 -15.32 11.92
CA PRO A 877 15.00 -14.17 11.16
C PRO A 877 16.35 -13.64 11.65
N VAL A 878 17.12 -13.14 10.69
CA VAL A 878 18.41 -12.46 10.88
C VAL A 878 18.16 -11.01 11.29
N PHE A 879 18.82 -10.55 12.36
CA PHE A 879 18.93 -9.12 12.67
C PHE A 879 20.04 -8.50 11.79
N TYR A 880 19.66 -7.67 10.82
CA TYR A 880 20.61 -6.81 10.12
C TYR A 880 20.97 -5.62 11.03
N GLN A 881 22.22 -5.54 11.51
CA GLN A 881 22.77 -4.26 11.97
C GLN A 881 23.11 -3.40 10.76
N ALA A 882 22.87 -2.09 10.88
CA ALA A 882 22.94 -1.12 9.81
C ALA A 882 24.24 -1.24 8.97
N ARG A 883 24.09 -1.25 7.65
CA ARG A 883 25.19 -1.05 6.70
C ARG A 883 25.94 0.23 7.06
N SER A 884 27.24 0.15 7.32
CA SER A 884 28.12 1.31 7.15
C SER A 884 28.20 1.61 5.66
N SER A 885 27.71 2.77 5.23
CA SER A 885 27.85 3.23 3.85
C SER A 885 29.33 3.35 3.51
N HIS A 886 29.86 2.46 2.69
CA HIS A 886 31.18 2.65 2.09
C HIS A 886 31.01 3.43 0.80
N ALA A 887 31.63 4.63 0.77
CA ALA A 887 31.64 5.50 -0.38
C ALA A 887 32.54 4.92 -1.48
N CYS A 888 31.98 4.64 -2.65
CA CYS A 888 32.77 4.57 -3.88
C CYS A 888 32.98 5.99 -4.39
N THR A 889 34.14 6.59 -4.13
CA THR A 889 34.52 7.86 -4.75
C THR A 889 35.10 7.61 -6.13
N CYS A 890 34.30 7.80 -7.18
CA CYS A 890 34.82 8.04 -8.53
C CYS A 890 35.15 9.53 -8.65
N LYS A 891 36.43 9.88 -8.78
CA LYS A 891 36.83 11.25 -9.19
C LYS A 891 36.79 11.30 -10.71
N ASP A 892 35.90 12.11 -11.26
CA ASP A 892 35.83 12.33 -12.70
C ASP A 892 36.83 13.41 -13.16
N THR A 893 37.76 12.93 -14.00
CA THR A 893 38.47 13.55 -15.14
C THR A 893 39.15 14.93 -15.07
N ALA A 894 40.49 14.91 -15.25
CA ALA A 894 41.17 15.64 -16.33
C ALA A 894 42.63 15.18 -16.51
N SER A 895 43.04 15.04 -17.79
CA SER A 895 44.42 14.96 -18.32
C SER A 895 45.13 13.59 -18.43
N MET A 896 45.24 13.19 -19.70
CA MET A 896 46.29 12.44 -20.42
C MET A 896 47.48 11.77 -19.69
N HIS A 897 47.70 10.52 -20.12
CA HIS A 897 48.94 9.72 -20.13
C HIS A 897 49.53 9.22 -18.79
N THR A 898 49.90 7.93 -18.84
CA THR A 898 50.83 7.15 -18.00
C THR A 898 50.39 6.69 -16.60
N ASP A 899 50.43 5.36 -16.43
CA ASP A 899 50.54 4.55 -15.20
C ASP A 899 49.55 4.76 -14.04
N CYS A 900 48.52 3.89 -13.99
CA CYS A 900 47.73 3.69 -12.76
C CYS A 900 48.55 2.90 -11.73
N GLN A 901 49.07 3.58 -10.71
CA GLN A 901 49.38 2.96 -9.42
C GLN A 901 48.26 3.28 -8.42
N CYS A 902 47.60 2.24 -7.91
CA CYS A 902 46.73 2.34 -6.73
C CYS A 902 47.61 2.56 -5.49
N LYS A 903 47.61 3.78 -4.93
CA LYS A 903 48.07 4.03 -3.56
C LYS A 903 46.85 4.26 -2.68
N ASP A 904 46.49 3.22 -1.94
CA ASP A 904 46.18 3.24 -0.49
C ASP A 904 45.80 1.83 -0.06
N LYS A 905 46.83 0.98 0.13
CA LYS A 905 46.70 -0.28 0.88
C LYS A 905 46.53 0.08 2.36
N VAL A 906 45.29 0.12 2.85
CA VAL A 906 45.04 0.12 4.29
C VAL A 906 45.40 -1.27 4.83
N ASN A 907 46.47 -1.35 5.61
CA ASN A 907 46.82 -2.54 6.38
C ASN A 907 45.69 -2.85 7.36
N ARG A 908 44.93 -3.93 7.11
CA ARG A 908 44.02 -4.53 8.08
C ARG A 908 44.52 -5.93 8.42
N THR A 909 45.25 -6.00 9.52
CA THR A 909 45.57 -7.22 10.27
C THR A 909 44.51 -7.39 11.36
N SER A 910 43.49 -8.20 11.10
CA SER A 910 42.77 -8.93 12.16
C SER A 910 41.98 -10.07 11.53
N ALA A 911 42.62 -11.23 11.47
CA ALA A 911 41.91 -12.46 11.78
C ALA A 911 41.62 -12.40 13.29
N ASP A 912 40.35 -12.54 13.68
CA ASP A 912 39.90 -13.31 14.87
C ASP A 912 38.53 -12.86 15.37
N GLY A 913 37.65 -13.85 15.58
CA GLY A 913 36.60 -13.82 16.60
C GLY A 913 35.16 -13.75 16.10
N TYR A 914 34.55 -14.91 15.82
CA TYR A 914 33.11 -15.06 16.03
C TYR A 914 32.86 -14.99 17.54
N THR A 915 32.43 -13.83 18.05
CA THR A 915 32.21 -13.64 19.48
C THR A 915 30.94 -14.35 19.94
N ASN A 916 31.12 -15.46 20.67
CA ASN A 916 30.08 -16.07 21.50
C ASN A 916 29.94 -15.29 22.82
N VAL A 917 29.20 -14.17 22.85
CA VAL A 917 28.82 -13.52 24.12
C VAL A 917 27.43 -12.90 24.05
N LEU A 918 26.67 -13.10 25.14
CA LEU A 918 25.36 -12.55 25.47
C LEU A 918 25.27 -11.03 25.32
N THR A 919 24.08 -10.58 24.91
CA THR A 919 23.63 -9.19 24.79
C THR A 919 23.93 -8.35 26.03
N GLY A 920 24.75 -7.32 25.88
CA GLY A 920 24.94 -6.29 26.89
C GLY A 920 25.88 -5.16 26.47
N SER A 921 25.36 -3.93 26.52
CA SER A 921 26.06 -2.63 26.53
C SER A 921 26.53 -2.00 25.21
N MET A 922 25.93 -0.83 24.93
CA MET A 922 26.31 0.20 23.95
C MET A 922 27.72 0.76 24.19
N VAL A 923 28.45 1.12 23.14
CA VAL A 923 29.38 2.27 23.13
C VAL A 923 29.44 2.90 21.71
N TYR A 924 29.26 4.22 21.67
CA TYR A 924 29.32 5.13 20.52
C TYR A 924 30.73 5.30 19.93
N THR A 925 30.82 5.58 18.62
CA THR A 925 31.71 6.64 18.08
C THR A 925 31.15 7.26 16.80
N ASN A 926 31.21 8.60 16.78
CA ASN A 926 30.71 9.55 15.78
C ASN A 926 31.50 9.52 14.45
N GLU A 927 30.83 9.83 13.33
CA GLU A 927 30.94 11.12 12.59
C GLU A 927 30.33 10.98 11.18
N PHE A 928 29.30 11.78 10.94
CA PHE A 928 28.56 11.90 9.69
C PHE A 928 29.25 12.88 8.74
N HIS A 929 29.37 12.56 7.44
CA HIS A 929 29.23 13.55 6.37
C HIS A 929 28.60 12.93 5.10
N ALA A 930 27.75 13.74 4.47
CA ALA A 930 26.71 13.40 3.50
C ALA A 930 27.20 13.04 2.08
N HIS A 931 26.44 12.21 1.34
CA HIS A 931 26.61 12.05 -0.11
C HIS A 931 25.30 12.00 -0.91
N LYS A 932 25.31 12.81 -1.98
CA LYS A 932 24.30 12.97 -3.04
C LYS A 932 24.31 11.76 -3.99
N SER A 933 23.10 11.39 -4.41
CA SER A 933 22.73 10.41 -5.45
C SER A 933 23.59 10.48 -6.72
N CYS A 934 23.97 9.31 -7.25
CA CYS A 934 24.51 9.13 -8.59
C CYS A 934 23.48 9.54 -9.65
N GLY A 935 23.54 10.79 -10.12
CA GLY A 935 22.75 11.27 -11.25
C GLY A 935 23.36 10.86 -12.59
N CYS A 936 22.61 10.11 -13.40
CA CYS A 936 22.86 10.00 -14.83
C CYS A 936 22.57 11.36 -15.48
N LYS A 937 23.59 12.01 -16.08
CA LYS A 937 23.35 13.19 -16.93
C LYS A 937 22.87 12.75 -18.31
N ASN A 938 21.66 13.19 -18.66
CA ASN A 938 21.19 13.27 -20.05
C ASN A 938 21.93 14.41 -20.74
N ASN A 939 22.69 14.10 -21.79
CA ASN A 939 22.91 14.91 -23.01
C ASN A 939 23.91 14.15 -23.89
N ASP A 940 23.44 13.55 -24.98
CA ASP A 940 24.00 13.76 -26.33
C ASP A 940 23.26 12.88 -27.36
N MET A 941 22.71 13.56 -28.37
CA MET A 941 22.05 13.00 -29.55
C MET A 941 23.03 12.19 -30.43
N TYR A 942 22.50 11.12 -31.04
CA TYR A 942 23.07 10.22 -32.05
C TYR A 942 24.21 10.77 -32.94
N GLN A 943 25.30 9.99 -33.13
CA GLN A 943 25.56 9.15 -34.33
C GLN A 943 26.91 8.39 -34.27
N SER A 944 26.86 7.13 -34.71
CA SER A 944 27.97 6.25 -35.12
C SER A 944 28.79 5.48 -34.05
N GLY A 945 28.90 4.16 -34.26
CA GLY A 945 30.13 3.39 -34.01
C GLY A 945 30.38 2.78 -32.63
N THR A 946 29.99 1.50 -32.48
CA THR A 946 30.64 0.44 -31.67
C THR A 946 30.89 0.67 -30.16
N HIS A 947 30.04 0.06 -29.31
CA HIS A 947 30.36 -0.92 -28.25
C HIS A 947 29.15 -1.13 -27.33
N PRO A 948 28.50 -2.32 -27.31
CA PRO A 948 27.49 -2.64 -26.30
C PRO A 948 28.17 -3.30 -25.08
N HIS A 949 27.84 -2.80 -23.89
CA HIS A 949 27.78 -3.46 -22.56
C HIS A 949 28.16 -2.47 -21.44
N LYS A 950 27.21 -1.61 -21.06
CA LYS A 950 27.13 -1.06 -19.71
C LYS A 950 25.66 -1.10 -19.29
N SER A 951 25.27 -2.11 -18.51
CA SER A 951 24.05 -2.00 -17.70
C SER A 951 24.44 -1.35 -16.38
N CYS A 952 23.97 -0.13 -16.15
CA CYS A 952 23.93 0.45 -14.81
C CYS A 952 22.88 -0.31 -13.98
N GLY A 953 23.34 -1.00 -12.96
CA GLY A 953 22.55 -1.59 -11.89
C GLY A 953 23.52 -2.04 -10.82
N CYS A 954 23.37 -1.58 -9.58
CA CYS A 954 24.21 -2.03 -8.47
C CYS A 954 23.99 -3.53 -8.27
N LYS A 955 24.87 -4.36 -8.85
CA LYS A 955 24.87 -5.81 -8.64
C LYS A 955 25.22 -6.08 -7.19
N ASP A 956 24.57 -7.07 -6.60
CA ASP A 956 24.99 -7.67 -5.34
C ASP A 956 26.47 -8.07 -5.45
N PRO A 957 27.38 -7.52 -4.61
CA PRO A 957 28.80 -7.79 -4.73
C PRO A 957 29.15 -9.26 -4.43
N HIS A 958 28.26 -10.01 -3.76
CA HIS A 958 28.50 -11.41 -3.40
C HIS A 958 28.23 -12.40 -4.55
N VAL A 959 27.54 -11.98 -5.61
CA VAL A 959 27.25 -12.85 -6.77
C VAL A 959 28.02 -12.36 -7.99
N PHE A 960 28.95 -13.18 -8.49
CA PHE A 960 29.62 -12.90 -9.75
C PHE A 960 29.03 -13.75 -10.89
N THR A 961 28.96 -13.16 -12.08
CA THR A 961 28.54 -13.86 -13.30
C THR A 961 29.25 -13.23 -14.49
N TYR A 962 30.02 -14.06 -15.21
CA TYR A 962 30.69 -13.74 -16.46
C TYR A 962 30.24 -14.69 -17.57
N HIS A 963 30.59 -14.37 -18.81
CA HIS A 963 30.36 -15.26 -19.94
C HIS A 963 31.65 -15.53 -20.70
N ILE A 964 31.72 -16.72 -21.28
CA ILE A 964 32.81 -17.15 -22.15
C ILE A 964 32.23 -17.90 -23.35
N ASP A 965 32.82 -17.67 -24.50
CA ASP A 965 32.30 -18.12 -25.79
C ASP A 965 33.24 -19.18 -26.39
N THR A 966 32.72 -20.34 -26.76
CA THR A 966 33.48 -21.39 -27.44
C THR A 966 33.45 -21.18 -28.95
N GLY A 967 34.60 -21.38 -29.61
CA GLY A 967 34.72 -21.44 -31.07
C GLY A 967 34.41 -22.85 -31.57
N CYS A 968 35.10 -23.30 -32.62
CA CYS A 968 35.06 -24.72 -32.98
C CYS A 968 35.65 -25.57 -31.85
N VAL A 969 34.93 -26.60 -31.42
CA VAL A 969 35.40 -27.59 -30.45
C VAL A 969 36.19 -28.66 -31.19
N ASP A 970 37.40 -28.96 -30.73
CA ASP A 970 38.35 -29.88 -31.38
C ASP A 970 39.00 -30.81 -30.34
N GLN A 971 38.63 -32.08 -30.39
CA GLN A 971 39.09 -33.08 -29.41
C GLN A 971 40.59 -33.38 -29.51
N GLU A 972 41.23 -33.15 -30.66
CA GLU A 972 42.66 -33.40 -30.84
C GLU A 972 43.48 -32.25 -30.24
N GLU A 973 43.07 -31.00 -30.46
CA GLU A 973 43.71 -29.83 -29.86
C GLU A 973 43.38 -29.69 -28.36
N ASN A 974 42.26 -30.27 -27.90
CA ASN A 974 41.81 -30.36 -26.51
C ASN A 974 42.02 -29.07 -25.70
N VAL A 975 41.59 -27.93 -26.25
CA VAL A 975 41.79 -26.62 -25.63
C VAL A 975 41.11 -26.55 -24.25
N GLY A 976 39.88 -27.08 -24.15
CA GLY A 976 39.06 -27.08 -22.96
C GLY A 976 38.67 -25.67 -22.51
N LEU A 977 38.30 -25.54 -21.25
CA LEU A 977 38.04 -24.25 -20.60
C LEU A 977 38.65 -24.31 -19.20
N PHE A 978 39.63 -23.46 -18.94
CA PHE A 978 40.27 -23.36 -17.63
C PHE A 978 39.50 -22.40 -16.75
N PHE A 979 39.20 -22.83 -15.53
CA PHE A 979 38.71 -22.00 -14.44
C PHE A 979 39.72 -22.06 -13.30
N ALA A 980 40.18 -20.91 -12.84
CA ALA A 980 41.09 -20.81 -11.71
C ALA A 980 40.72 -19.63 -10.81
N LEU A 981 40.92 -19.82 -9.52
CA LEU A 981 40.92 -18.77 -8.52
C LEU A 981 42.32 -18.70 -7.92
N LYS A 982 42.80 -17.49 -7.66
CA LYS A 982 44.16 -17.25 -7.19
C LYS A 982 44.22 -16.09 -6.22
N ILE A 983 45.01 -16.22 -5.16
CA ILE A 983 45.38 -15.14 -4.24
C ILE A 983 46.89 -15.05 -4.24
N ALA A 984 47.43 -13.90 -4.67
CA ALA A 984 48.88 -13.66 -4.71
C ALA A 984 49.41 -12.87 -3.50
N SER A 985 48.52 -12.34 -2.68
CA SER A 985 48.82 -11.50 -1.52
C SER A 985 48.79 -12.30 -0.21
N GLU A 986 49.75 -12.05 0.69
CA GLU A 986 49.81 -12.68 2.02
C GLU A 986 48.62 -12.30 2.91
N ASN A 987 48.03 -11.12 2.70
CA ASN A 987 46.87 -10.63 3.46
C ASN A 987 45.53 -10.96 2.77
N GLY A 988 45.57 -11.71 1.67
CA GLY A 988 44.37 -12.10 0.95
C GLY A 988 43.61 -13.22 1.67
N VAL A 989 42.33 -13.33 1.38
CA VAL A 989 41.46 -14.41 1.88
C VAL A 989 40.26 -14.53 0.96
N ALA A 990 39.69 -15.71 0.81
CA ALA A 990 38.37 -15.85 0.20
C ALA A 990 37.57 -17.02 0.78
N ASN A 991 36.28 -16.79 1.01
CA ASN A 991 35.28 -17.80 1.34
C ASN A 991 34.25 -17.85 0.21
N ILE A 992 34.16 -18.99 -0.49
CA ILE A 992 33.44 -19.10 -1.77
C ILE A 992 32.68 -20.42 -1.83
N ASP A 993 31.50 -20.41 -2.45
CA ASP A 993 30.71 -21.61 -2.71
C ASP A 993 29.91 -21.46 -4.03
N ASN A 994 29.17 -22.51 -4.39
CA ASN A 994 28.21 -22.55 -5.49
C ASN A 994 28.84 -22.22 -6.86
N LEU A 995 30.07 -22.67 -7.10
CA LEU A 995 30.78 -22.42 -8.35
C LEU A 995 30.20 -23.25 -9.49
N GLU A 996 29.84 -22.60 -10.59
CA GLU A 996 29.27 -23.29 -11.74
C GLU A 996 29.65 -22.69 -13.09
N ILE A 997 29.85 -23.60 -14.05
CA ILE A 997 29.94 -23.27 -15.48
C ILE A 997 28.81 -23.99 -16.18
N ILE A 998 27.90 -23.23 -16.79
CA ILE A 998 26.70 -23.79 -17.42
C ILE A 998 26.58 -23.34 -18.87
N GLU A 999 26.02 -24.20 -19.71
CA GLU A 999 25.64 -23.86 -21.08
C GLU A 999 24.48 -22.86 -21.07
N ALA A 1000 24.58 -21.78 -21.86
CA ALA A 1000 23.53 -20.76 -21.96
C ALA A 1000 22.81 -20.77 -23.30
N GLN A 1001 23.49 -20.38 -24.38
CA GLN A 1001 22.85 -20.27 -25.70
C GLN A 1001 23.86 -20.38 -26.85
N PRO A 1002 23.46 -20.86 -28.03
CA PRO A 1002 24.28 -20.82 -29.24
C PRO A 1002 24.64 -19.37 -29.63
N LEU A 1003 25.83 -19.19 -30.20
CA LEU A 1003 26.32 -17.88 -30.63
C LEU A 1003 25.73 -17.51 -31.99
N THR A 1004 25.24 -16.28 -32.10
CA THR A 1004 24.73 -15.70 -33.34
C THR A 1004 25.29 -14.30 -33.57
N GLY A 1005 25.17 -13.79 -34.80
CA GLY A 1005 25.53 -12.41 -35.15
C GLY A 1005 26.95 -12.01 -34.78
N GLU A 1006 27.08 -10.89 -34.06
CA GLU A 1006 28.37 -10.28 -33.72
C GLU A 1006 29.21 -11.17 -32.78
N ALA A 1007 28.59 -11.84 -31.80
CA ALA A 1007 29.31 -12.72 -30.87
C ALA A 1007 29.98 -13.89 -31.61
N LEU A 1008 29.28 -14.47 -32.58
CA LEU A 1008 29.82 -15.53 -33.45
C LEU A 1008 31.00 -15.04 -34.30
N ALA A 1009 30.92 -13.83 -34.85
CA ALA A 1009 32.03 -13.26 -35.63
C ALA A 1009 33.26 -12.97 -34.75
N ARG A 1010 33.04 -12.45 -33.53
CA ARG A 1010 34.11 -12.17 -32.56
C ARG A 1010 34.84 -13.43 -32.14
N VAL A 1011 34.13 -14.52 -31.82
CA VAL A 1011 34.77 -15.78 -31.40
C VAL A 1011 35.57 -16.41 -32.54
N LYS A 1012 35.05 -16.40 -33.78
CA LYS A 1012 35.78 -16.91 -34.96
C LYS A 1012 37.09 -16.15 -35.20
N LYS A 1013 37.07 -14.84 -35.08
CA LYS A 1013 38.27 -14.00 -35.20
C LYS A 1013 39.28 -14.30 -34.09
N ARG A 1014 38.80 -14.48 -32.84
CA ARG A 1014 39.65 -14.81 -31.69
C ARG A 1014 40.30 -16.18 -31.83
N GLU A 1015 39.52 -17.19 -32.22
CA GLU A 1015 40.00 -18.54 -32.49
C GLU A 1015 41.07 -18.54 -33.60
N GLN A 1016 40.83 -17.84 -34.70
CA GLN A 1016 41.81 -17.75 -35.81
C GLN A 1016 43.11 -17.07 -35.37
N LYS A 1017 43.01 -15.99 -34.59
CA LYS A 1017 44.19 -15.31 -34.04
C LYS A 1017 44.97 -16.24 -33.10
N TRP A 1018 44.29 -16.94 -32.21
CA TRP A 1018 44.90 -17.90 -31.30
C TRP A 1018 45.60 -19.03 -32.06
N LYS A 1019 44.99 -19.59 -33.11
CA LYS A 1019 45.62 -20.61 -33.98
C LYS A 1019 46.92 -20.11 -34.62
N GLN A 1020 46.95 -18.88 -35.11
CA GLN A 1020 48.16 -18.26 -35.67
C GLN A 1020 49.26 -18.07 -34.62
N GLU A 1021 48.90 -17.59 -33.43
CA GLU A 1021 49.83 -17.42 -32.31
C GLU A 1021 50.41 -18.76 -31.84
N MET A 1022 49.58 -19.81 -31.78
CA MET A 1022 50.01 -21.15 -31.40
C MET A 1022 50.95 -21.79 -32.42
N GLU A 1023 50.70 -21.61 -33.72
CA GLU A 1023 51.60 -22.08 -34.78
C GLU A 1023 52.98 -21.41 -34.68
N GLN A 1024 53.02 -20.09 -34.46
CA GLN A 1024 54.27 -19.36 -34.26
C GLN A 1024 55.01 -19.84 -33.00
N LYS A 1025 54.29 -20.06 -31.90
CA LYS A 1025 54.87 -20.61 -30.66
C LYS A 1025 55.38 -22.04 -30.85
N ARG A 1026 54.67 -22.90 -31.59
CA ARG A 1026 55.11 -24.26 -31.93
C ARG A 1026 56.43 -24.21 -32.70
N LEU A 1027 56.53 -23.37 -33.73
CA LEU A 1027 57.76 -23.21 -34.51
C LEU A 1027 58.94 -22.66 -33.68
N GLN A 1028 58.70 -21.68 -32.82
CA GLN A 1028 59.73 -21.15 -31.91
C GLN A 1028 60.17 -22.20 -30.89
N THR A 1029 59.22 -22.95 -30.34
CA THR A 1029 59.49 -24.01 -29.37
C THR A 1029 60.25 -25.14 -30.01
N GLU A 1030 59.91 -25.55 -31.23
CA GLU A 1030 60.65 -26.59 -31.96
C GLU A 1030 62.10 -26.18 -32.19
N LYS A 1031 62.35 -24.93 -32.61
CA LYS A 1031 63.71 -24.38 -32.72
C LYS A 1031 64.45 -24.39 -31.38
N ALA A 1032 63.77 -23.98 -30.30
CA ALA A 1032 64.35 -23.95 -28.96
C ALA A 1032 64.64 -25.37 -28.42
N VAL A 1033 63.74 -26.33 -28.66
CA VAL A 1033 63.91 -27.74 -28.29
C VAL A 1033 65.03 -28.36 -29.09
N GLN A 1034 65.12 -28.12 -30.39
CA GLN A 1034 66.24 -28.60 -31.22
C GLN A 1034 67.58 -27.98 -30.78
N ALA A 1035 67.61 -26.68 -30.47
CA ALA A 1035 68.81 -26.02 -29.93
C ALA A 1035 69.20 -26.59 -28.55
N ALA A 1036 68.22 -26.80 -27.67
CA ALA A 1036 68.44 -27.41 -26.37
C ALA A 1036 68.92 -28.85 -26.50
N GLN A 1037 68.31 -29.66 -27.37
CA GLN A 1037 68.77 -31.01 -27.68
C GLN A 1037 70.18 -31.02 -28.26
N GLY A 1038 70.50 -30.09 -29.17
CA GLY A 1038 71.84 -29.92 -29.74
C GLY A 1038 72.89 -29.46 -28.72
N ALA A 1039 72.49 -28.74 -27.67
CA ALA A 1039 73.36 -28.36 -26.55
C ALA A 1039 73.49 -29.48 -25.50
N ILE A 1040 72.43 -30.25 -25.27
CA ILE A 1040 72.37 -31.34 -24.29
C ILE A 1040 73.08 -32.58 -24.81
N GLN A 1041 72.88 -32.97 -26.07
CA GLN A 1041 73.44 -34.23 -26.62
C GLN A 1041 74.97 -34.32 -26.51
N PRO A 1042 75.77 -33.27 -26.81
CA PRO A 1042 77.23 -33.30 -26.64
C PRO A 1042 77.69 -33.40 -25.19
N LEU A 1043 76.81 -33.12 -24.21
CA LEU A 1043 77.14 -33.31 -22.79
C LEU A 1043 77.32 -34.79 -22.45
N PHE A 1044 76.74 -35.70 -23.22
CA PHE A 1044 76.70 -37.13 -22.90
C PHE A 1044 77.49 -37.96 -23.92
N THR A 1045 78.11 -39.04 -23.46
CA THR A 1045 78.91 -39.98 -24.28
C THR A 1045 78.06 -40.92 -25.14
N ASN A 1046 76.75 -41.01 -24.90
CA ASN A 1046 75.83 -41.85 -25.66
C ASN A 1046 74.38 -41.33 -25.58
N ALA A 1047 73.54 -41.84 -26.48
CA ALA A 1047 72.14 -41.46 -26.61
C ALA A 1047 71.23 -41.93 -25.44
N GLN A 1048 71.76 -42.70 -24.48
CA GLN A 1048 71.04 -43.13 -23.28
C GLN A 1048 71.24 -42.14 -22.11
N TYR A 1049 71.99 -41.04 -22.33
CA TYR A 1049 72.25 -39.98 -21.37
C TYR A 1049 72.81 -40.46 -20.02
N ASN A 1050 73.52 -41.60 -19.99
CA ASN A 1050 73.94 -42.26 -18.74
C ASN A 1050 75.38 -41.93 -18.28
N ARG A 1051 76.17 -41.23 -19.10
CA ARG A 1051 77.55 -40.78 -18.79
C ARG A 1051 77.87 -39.47 -19.51
N LEU A 1052 78.42 -38.49 -18.79
CA LEU A 1052 78.86 -37.20 -19.34
C LEU A 1052 80.21 -37.33 -20.08
N GLN A 1053 80.49 -36.44 -21.04
CA GLN A 1053 81.80 -36.38 -21.70
C GLN A 1053 82.90 -35.88 -20.75
N PHE A 1054 84.14 -36.34 -20.95
CA PHE A 1054 85.26 -35.98 -20.06
C PHE A 1054 85.68 -34.51 -20.18
N GLU A 1055 85.40 -33.89 -21.33
CA GLU A 1055 85.83 -32.52 -21.69
C GLU A 1055 84.74 -31.46 -21.46
N THR A 1056 83.57 -31.85 -20.95
CA THR A 1056 82.48 -30.91 -20.60
C THR A 1056 82.72 -30.37 -19.20
N LEU A 1057 83.06 -29.07 -19.12
CA LEU A 1057 83.25 -28.32 -17.88
C LEU A 1057 81.93 -27.99 -17.18
#